data_AF-A0A496W2G0-F1
#
_entry.id   AF-A0A496W2G0-F1
#
_cell.length_a   1.000
_cell.length_b   1.000
_cell.length_c   1.000
_cell.angle_alpha   90.00
_cell.angle_beta   90.00
_cell.angle_gamma   90.00
#
_symmetry.space_group_name_H-M   'P 1'
#
loop_
_entity.id
_entity.type
_entity.pdbx_description
1 polymer ?
#
loop_
_entity_poly.entity_id
_entity_poly.type
_entity_poly.pdbx_seq_one_letter_code
_entity_poly.pdbx_strand_id
1 'polypeptide(L)'
;MQTHYSPLMRVTAASVLITFLMLILEPTAVAAQVLHKEYEQAAEHKAREQAAKLASTLKTVESTLIDWQQSLNSNTRQRRDQNIQDEVDVLKAQVLALDKHVQKDWKSTETHLRNKHLPDDILQRHMMAVASYQKNVTTLLNNLDEIKGAKNSSKLSTSIDKALTHLQPLQTQGFHPEFDPNQLPFSIPKGEIRAPFEEASALKSLFKAETTAQDRLRRPSKGPDASYLGATEDVQITPEIEALAQELEHKPVKIYNWVHDNIQFIPTNGSIQGSQLTLETKSGNATDTASLLIALLRASGIHSRYAYGTVRIPIDKVMNWVGGVTAPAAAIQILGQGGIPTAGLAQGGQIAFVKMEHVWVEAWVDYRPSRGARHRKGDSWIPMDASFKQYQFTEGMDIQDNVPFDAEGFAEQITNTAQINEEEGWVSGIDQSFMETSLQNYQTQIETYITQTNPDATVGEVLGTQTIIPSNRPTLAAGLPYTLIAKGNTFKDLPSNLRHHFKFSLYASEMDRILDEPALNLSQSLPAIAGKRLTLSFEPASDSDRQVIESYLPEVPDGQELDPNDLPTSLPGYLIKLKAQLKLDGEIVAESGSFTMGQELSSITGITRMTGGWHNAHNKPIVGEFYAFGIDLQGISAKQLETVKTRMEIVKTKLEAQQFEGLTKDGIIGDMLYAGALSYFAANDVNLKMLNKGKQALAYRQPSAGTFSTSLDPIYSFGVPRQVKMSGIRVDMDTVAQSLWSKNNDVQIANRIGKQVGMMSSAWEHRIPEMLFTNEENPGEAVSAVKALAIASAEGQRIYQVTSKNVNAVLPVLNISSEVKDEILASVAVGKVATVSQNNITVGSWTGVGYIIADPDTGAGAYRISGGANGADYLGFFAGYFAALTIVAFIVPGGVFVGMFFLWIALCFAALGNTWAYIDDEYDVLFFQALCGAYIALALFEIIGIVMMFHGFLAAAPFLFYALAIVLFAYTYTSFLGYTPCTPPGITLLWKIRRLSLESNQKPTYHIRERGAVCVPV
;
A
#
# COMPACT_ATOMS: atom_id res chain seq x y z
N MET A 1 34.76 -16.53 -29.74
CA MET A 1 34.79 -15.06 -29.65
C MET A 1 34.07 -14.69 -28.38
N GLN A 2 34.74 -14.10 -27.39
CA GLN A 2 34.04 -13.58 -26.21
C GLN A 2 33.36 -12.27 -26.62
N THR A 3 32.03 -12.28 -26.69
CA THR A 3 31.23 -11.08 -26.92
C THR A 3 31.28 -10.21 -25.67
N HIS A 4 32.06 -9.13 -25.71
CA HIS A 4 32.03 -8.11 -24.68
C HIS A 4 30.71 -7.33 -24.75
N TYR A 5 29.67 -7.86 -24.10
CA TYR A 5 28.40 -7.15 -23.90
C TYR A 5 28.63 -5.78 -23.26
N SER A 6 27.91 -4.77 -23.74
CA SER A 6 28.13 -3.39 -23.30
C SER A 6 27.78 -3.20 -21.80
N PRO A 7 28.39 -2.21 -21.10
CA PRO A 7 28.05 -1.93 -19.70
C PRO A 7 26.56 -1.62 -19.50
N LEU A 8 25.92 -1.03 -20.52
CA LEU A 8 24.48 -0.77 -20.53
C LEU A 8 23.69 -2.08 -20.49
N MET A 9 24.00 -3.05 -21.37
CA MET A 9 23.32 -4.34 -21.42
C MET A 9 23.60 -5.23 -20.21
N ARG A 10 24.79 -5.16 -19.60
CA ARG A 10 25.01 -5.78 -18.28
C ARG A 10 24.07 -5.20 -17.21
N VAL A 11 23.78 -3.90 -17.26
CA VAL A 11 22.79 -3.25 -16.39
C VAL A 11 21.36 -3.58 -16.81
N THR A 12 21.04 -3.75 -18.10
CA THR A 12 19.71 -4.18 -18.57
C THR A 12 19.41 -5.61 -18.13
N ALA A 13 20.31 -6.56 -18.45
CA ALA A 13 20.23 -7.95 -18.02
C ALA A 13 20.17 -8.03 -16.50
N ALA A 14 21.06 -7.35 -15.75
CA ALA A 14 21.00 -7.32 -14.29
C ALA A 14 19.72 -6.66 -13.74
N SER A 15 19.17 -5.61 -14.37
CA SER A 15 17.93 -4.97 -13.89
C SER A 15 16.75 -5.92 -14.05
N VAL A 16 16.64 -6.54 -15.23
CA VAL A 16 15.62 -7.55 -15.55
C VAL A 16 15.78 -8.77 -14.63
N LEU A 17 17.00 -9.27 -14.46
CA LEU A 17 17.36 -10.35 -13.56
C LEU A 17 17.01 -10.04 -12.10
N ILE A 18 17.18 -8.80 -11.61
CA ILE A 18 16.71 -8.39 -10.28
C ILE A 18 15.16 -8.31 -10.23
N THR A 19 14.48 -7.88 -11.30
CA THR A 19 13.00 -7.96 -11.39
C THR A 19 12.52 -9.40 -11.23
N PHE A 20 13.18 -10.35 -11.91
CA PHE A 20 12.83 -11.75 -11.88
C PHE A 20 13.22 -12.46 -10.57
N LEU A 21 14.46 -12.28 -10.09
CA LEU A 21 14.95 -12.80 -8.81
C LEU A 21 13.99 -12.49 -7.64
N MET A 22 13.37 -11.31 -7.62
CA MET A 22 12.47 -10.89 -6.54
C MET A 22 11.07 -11.51 -6.62
N LEU A 23 10.58 -11.86 -7.81
CA LEU A 23 9.29 -12.54 -8.00
C LEU A 23 9.37 -14.06 -7.81
N ILE A 24 10.57 -14.60 -7.90
CA ILE A 24 10.86 -16.03 -8.02
C ILE A 24 11.23 -16.69 -6.67
N LEU A 25 11.50 -15.88 -5.65
CA LEU A 25 11.62 -16.33 -4.26
C LEU A 25 10.26 -16.68 -3.60
N GLU A 26 9.14 -16.60 -4.34
CA GLU A 26 7.79 -16.86 -3.82
C GLU A 26 6.97 -17.88 -4.66
N PRO A 27 6.13 -18.74 -4.04
CA PRO A 27 5.44 -19.84 -4.72
C PRO A 27 4.37 -19.48 -5.77
N THR A 28 4.08 -18.19 -5.98
CA THR A 28 2.94 -17.73 -6.79
C THR A 28 3.15 -17.83 -8.29
N ALA A 29 4.42 -17.76 -8.76
CA ALA A 29 4.75 -17.87 -10.18
C ALA A 29 4.33 -19.24 -10.78
N VAL A 30 4.46 -20.31 -9.98
CA VAL A 30 4.05 -21.67 -10.37
C VAL A 30 2.53 -21.83 -10.37
N ALA A 31 1.82 -21.21 -9.41
CA ALA A 31 0.36 -21.26 -9.35
C ALA A 31 -0.32 -20.60 -10.57
N ALA A 32 0.24 -19.48 -11.05
CA ALA A 32 -0.27 -18.77 -12.23
C ALA A 32 -0.21 -19.60 -13.53
N GLN A 33 0.74 -20.54 -13.66
CA GLN A 33 0.80 -21.45 -14.80
C GLN A 33 -0.22 -22.61 -14.72
N VAL A 34 -0.72 -22.93 -13.52
CA VAL A 34 -1.62 -24.06 -13.27
C VAL A 34 -3.10 -23.65 -13.34
N LEU A 35 -3.44 -22.43 -12.94
CA LEU A 35 -4.83 -21.92 -12.91
C LEU A 35 -5.40 -21.53 -14.30
N HIS A 36 -4.59 -21.52 -15.37
CA HIS A 36 -5.03 -21.18 -16.73
C HIS A 36 -5.95 -22.24 -17.41
N LYS A 37 -6.53 -23.16 -16.63
CA LYS A 37 -7.47 -24.19 -17.07
C LYS A 37 -8.60 -24.39 -16.06
N GLU A 38 -9.56 -23.48 -16.04
CA GLU A 38 -11.00 -23.79 -16.00
C GLU A 38 -11.83 -22.51 -16.16
N TYR A 39 -12.82 -22.53 -17.05
CA TYR A 39 -13.70 -21.38 -17.32
C TYR A 39 -15.09 -21.86 -17.78
N GLU A 40 -16.10 -21.67 -16.94
CA GLU A 40 -17.52 -21.85 -17.30
C GLU A 40 -18.35 -20.60 -16.97
N GLN A 41 -18.31 -19.56 -17.81
CA GLN A 41 -19.30 -18.45 -17.81
C GLN A 41 -19.66 -17.99 -19.24
N ALA A 42 -20.03 -18.93 -20.11
CA ALA A 42 -20.27 -18.66 -21.54
C ALA A 42 -21.54 -17.83 -21.87
N ALA A 43 -22.49 -17.72 -20.94
CA ALA A 43 -23.75 -16.99 -21.15
C ALA A 43 -23.58 -15.47 -20.99
N GLU A 44 -22.96 -15.03 -19.90
CA GLU A 44 -22.76 -13.60 -19.62
C GLU A 44 -21.76 -12.96 -20.59
N HIS A 45 -20.68 -13.67 -20.93
CA HIS A 45 -19.63 -13.19 -21.83
C HIS A 45 -20.21 -12.66 -23.16
N LYS A 46 -21.30 -13.26 -23.65
CA LYS A 46 -21.97 -12.90 -24.90
C LYS A 46 -22.79 -11.61 -24.81
N ALA A 47 -23.30 -11.27 -23.62
CA ALA A 47 -23.95 -10.00 -23.34
C ALA A 47 -22.92 -8.89 -23.04
N ARG A 48 -21.85 -9.22 -22.29
CA ARG A 48 -20.69 -8.35 -22.04
C ARG A 48 -20.10 -7.83 -23.35
N GLU A 49 -19.88 -8.73 -24.33
CA GLU A 49 -19.41 -8.39 -25.68
C GLU A 49 -20.26 -7.30 -26.36
N GLN A 50 -21.59 -7.38 -26.33
CA GLN A 50 -22.45 -6.60 -27.22
C GLN A 50 -22.63 -5.14 -26.77
N ALA A 51 -22.67 -4.87 -25.46
CA ALA A 51 -22.75 -3.51 -24.95
C ALA A 51 -21.40 -2.77 -25.07
N ALA A 52 -20.30 -3.44 -24.72
CA ALA A 52 -18.94 -2.90 -24.87
C ALA A 52 -18.58 -2.65 -26.35
N LYS A 53 -19.06 -3.49 -27.27
CA LYS A 53 -18.88 -3.31 -28.73
C LYS A 53 -19.39 -1.96 -29.23
N LEU A 54 -20.44 -1.35 -28.67
CA LEU A 54 -20.85 -0.01 -29.12
C LEU A 54 -19.84 1.06 -28.73
N ALA A 55 -19.36 1.06 -27.48
CA ALA A 55 -18.35 2.02 -27.03
C ALA A 55 -17.05 1.88 -27.85
N SER A 56 -16.56 0.65 -28.06
CA SER A 56 -15.37 0.43 -28.88
C SER A 56 -15.59 0.78 -30.36
N THR A 57 -16.77 0.48 -30.93
CA THR A 57 -17.13 0.90 -32.30
C THR A 57 -17.15 2.42 -32.43
N LEU A 58 -17.65 3.16 -31.42
CA LEU A 58 -17.62 4.63 -31.44
C LEU A 58 -16.18 5.18 -31.36
N LYS A 59 -15.30 4.61 -30.52
CA LYS A 59 -13.86 4.95 -30.53
C LYS A 59 -13.18 4.59 -31.87
N THR A 60 -13.58 3.48 -32.52
CA THR A 60 -13.11 3.11 -33.88
C THR A 60 -13.59 4.08 -34.97
N VAL A 61 -14.85 4.54 -34.89
CA VAL A 61 -15.38 5.59 -35.77
C VAL A 61 -14.58 6.87 -35.58
N GLU A 62 -14.33 7.30 -34.34
CA GLU A 62 -13.52 8.48 -34.05
C GLU A 62 -12.09 8.36 -34.61
N SER A 63 -11.37 7.27 -34.30
CA SER A 63 -9.99 7.09 -34.79
C SER A 63 -9.91 7.06 -36.31
N THR A 64 -10.88 6.41 -36.96
CA THR A 64 -10.96 6.34 -38.42
C THR A 64 -11.23 7.72 -39.04
N LEU A 65 -12.10 8.52 -38.42
CA LEU A 65 -12.34 9.92 -38.81
C LEU A 65 -11.08 10.79 -38.64
N ILE A 66 -10.32 10.62 -37.55
CA ILE A 66 -9.04 11.30 -37.34
C ILE A 66 -8.02 10.90 -38.43
N ASP A 67 -7.86 9.61 -38.70
CA ASP A 67 -6.94 9.09 -39.73
C ASP A 67 -7.29 9.58 -41.14
N TRP A 68 -8.59 9.66 -41.47
CA TRP A 68 -9.04 10.27 -42.72
C TRP A 68 -8.66 11.76 -42.76
N GLN A 69 -8.97 12.53 -41.72
CA GLN A 69 -8.69 13.96 -41.65
C GLN A 69 -7.19 14.28 -41.74
N GLN A 70 -6.34 13.55 -41.00
CA GLN A 70 -4.89 13.68 -41.10
C GLN A 70 -4.39 13.37 -42.52
N SER A 71 -4.95 12.34 -43.17
CA SER A 71 -4.51 11.96 -44.51
C SER A 71 -4.90 12.95 -45.61
N LEU A 72 -6.03 13.67 -45.48
CA LEU A 72 -6.43 14.75 -46.39
C LEU A 72 -5.47 15.96 -46.33
N ASN A 73 -4.84 16.15 -45.17
CA ASN A 73 -3.81 17.15 -44.91
C ASN A 73 -2.41 16.72 -45.41
N SER A 74 -2.24 15.46 -45.82
CA SER A 74 -1.01 14.93 -46.42
C SER A 74 -1.00 15.02 -47.96
N ASN A 75 0.17 14.84 -48.58
CA ASN A 75 0.32 14.85 -50.05
C ASN A 75 -0.28 13.61 -50.77
N THR A 76 -0.91 12.68 -50.05
CA THR A 76 -1.31 11.34 -50.53
C THR A 76 -2.72 11.30 -51.18
N ARG A 77 -3.17 12.40 -51.78
CA ARG A 77 -4.59 12.75 -51.95
C ARG A 77 -5.44 11.89 -52.91
N GLN A 78 -4.88 11.24 -53.92
CA GLN A 78 -5.67 10.77 -55.08
C GLN A 78 -6.15 9.30 -55.06
N ARG A 79 -5.76 8.48 -54.09
CA ARG A 79 -6.15 7.05 -54.02
C ARG A 79 -7.11 6.69 -52.88
N ARG A 80 -7.41 7.60 -51.94
CA ARG A 80 -8.24 7.30 -50.75
C ARG A 80 -9.74 7.60 -50.91
N ASP A 81 -10.13 8.54 -51.77
CA ASP A 81 -11.52 9.02 -51.90
C ASP A 81 -12.55 7.91 -52.19
N GLN A 82 -12.18 6.82 -52.88
CA GLN A 82 -13.08 5.68 -53.14
C GLN A 82 -13.22 4.72 -51.94
N ASN A 83 -12.15 4.46 -51.18
CA ASN A 83 -12.22 3.56 -50.02
C ASN A 83 -13.08 4.13 -48.89
N ILE A 84 -13.05 5.46 -48.67
CA ILE A 84 -13.79 6.13 -47.59
C ILE A 84 -15.30 5.86 -47.71
N GLN A 85 -15.87 5.79 -48.91
CA GLN A 85 -17.31 5.55 -49.08
C GLN A 85 -17.73 4.14 -48.64
N ASP A 86 -16.90 3.13 -48.93
CA ASP A 86 -17.14 1.74 -48.53
C ASP A 86 -16.90 1.55 -47.02
N GLU A 87 -15.84 2.16 -46.48
CA GLU A 87 -15.53 2.15 -45.04
C GLU A 87 -16.65 2.84 -44.21
N VAL A 88 -17.22 3.95 -44.70
CA VAL A 88 -18.40 4.60 -44.07
C VAL A 88 -19.60 3.65 -44.00
N ASP A 89 -19.88 2.88 -45.05
CA ASP A 89 -21.02 1.94 -45.04
C ASP A 89 -20.80 0.81 -44.03
N VAL A 90 -19.57 0.31 -43.88
CA VAL A 90 -19.21 -0.68 -42.85
C VAL A 90 -19.42 -0.11 -41.45
N LEU A 91 -18.89 1.09 -41.16
CA LEU A 91 -19.05 1.76 -39.86
C LEU A 91 -20.54 2.02 -39.54
N LYS A 92 -21.32 2.51 -40.51
CA LYS A 92 -22.77 2.71 -40.35
C LYS A 92 -23.50 1.41 -40.05
N ALA A 93 -23.18 0.32 -40.75
CA ALA A 93 -23.79 -0.99 -40.54
C ALA A 93 -23.48 -1.55 -39.14
N GLN A 94 -22.26 -1.36 -38.64
CA GLN A 94 -21.85 -1.75 -37.29
C GLN A 94 -22.63 -0.95 -36.22
N VAL A 95 -22.67 0.39 -36.33
CA VAL A 95 -23.42 1.25 -35.41
C VAL A 95 -24.91 0.90 -35.39
N LEU A 96 -25.53 0.68 -36.55
CA LEU A 96 -26.95 0.29 -36.66
C LEU A 96 -27.24 -1.12 -36.15
N ALA A 97 -26.29 -2.05 -36.25
CA ALA A 97 -26.44 -3.38 -35.67
C ALA A 97 -26.45 -3.31 -34.14
N LEU A 98 -25.55 -2.53 -33.56
CA LEU A 98 -25.37 -2.38 -32.11
C LEU A 98 -26.47 -1.51 -31.46
N ASP A 99 -26.95 -0.47 -32.14
CA ASP A 99 -28.10 0.34 -31.68
C ASP A 99 -29.33 -0.53 -31.37
N LYS A 100 -29.64 -1.55 -32.19
CA LYS A 100 -30.76 -2.48 -31.94
C LYS A 100 -30.67 -3.19 -30.59
N HIS A 101 -29.46 -3.50 -30.12
CA HIS A 101 -29.26 -4.09 -28.79
C HIS A 101 -29.51 -3.04 -27.70
N VAL A 102 -28.98 -1.83 -27.89
CA VAL A 102 -29.15 -0.72 -26.93
C VAL A 102 -30.62 -0.28 -26.82
N GLN A 103 -31.40 -0.23 -27.90
CA GLN A 103 -32.86 0.02 -27.84
C GLN A 103 -33.61 -1.07 -27.06
N LYS A 104 -33.14 -2.33 -27.12
CA LYS A 104 -33.70 -3.43 -26.31
C LYS A 104 -33.38 -3.24 -24.83
N ASP A 105 -32.14 -2.86 -24.49
CA ASP A 105 -31.73 -2.55 -23.12
C ASP A 105 -32.59 -1.43 -22.52
N TRP A 106 -32.75 -0.30 -23.25
CA TRP A 106 -33.57 0.83 -22.83
C TRP A 106 -35.01 0.40 -22.49
N LYS A 107 -35.65 -0.37 -23.37
CA LYS A 107 -37.01 -0.87 -23.14
C LYS A 107 -37.10 -1.85 -21.97
N SER A 108 -36.06 -2.66 -21.74
CA SER A 108 -35.97 -3.54 -20.58
C SER A 108 -35.90 -2.72 -19.27
N THR A 109 -35.09 -1.65 -19.25
CA THR A 109 -35.07 -0.73 -18.10
C THR A 109 -36.43 -0.05 -17.92
N GLU A 110 -37.05 0.52 -18.96
CA GLU A 110 -38.36 1.18 -18.82
C GLU A 110 -39.42 0.25 -18.20
N THR A 111 -39.43 -1.01 -18.63
CA THR A 111 -40.34 -2.05 -18.11
C THR A 111 -40.08 -2.31 -16.62
N HIS A 112 -38.81 -2.41 -16.21
CA HIS A 112 -38.41 -2.56 -14.82
C HIS A 112 -38.86 -1.37 -13.94
N LEU A 113 -38.55 -0.13 -14.36
CA LEU A 113 -38.90 1.08 -13.59
C LEU A 113 -40.40 1.19 -13.34
N ARG A 114 -41.22 0.84 -14.35
CA ARG A 114 -42.68 0.83 -14.24
C ARG A 114 -43.19 -0.31 -13.34
N ASN A 115 -42.65 -1.51 -13.47
CA ASN A 115 -43.06 -2.67 -12.67
C ASN A 115 -42.72 -2.49 -11.17
N LYS A 116 -41.56 -1.90 -10.86
CA LYS A 116 -41.14 -1.57 -9.48
C LYS A 116 -41.72 -0.24 -8.97
N HIS A 117 -42.61 0.40 -9.73
CA HIS A 117 -43.34 1.62 -9.33
C HIS A 117 -42.44 2.78 -8.86
N LEU A 118 -41.30 2.98 -9.52
CA LEU A 118 -40.32 4.00 -9.13
C LEU A 118 -40.82 5.44 -9.40
N PRO A 119 -40.29 6.44 -8.66
CA PRO A 119 -40.74 7.82 -8.74
C PRO A 119 -40.69 8.43 -10.15
N ASP A 120 -41.60 9.39 -10.41
CA ASP A 120 -41.73 10.07 -11.71
C ASP A 120 -40.43 10.76 -12.15
N ASP A 121 -39.59 11.23 -11.22
CA ASP A 121 -38.31 11.87 -11.56
C ASP A 121 -37.31 10.86 -12.15
N ILE A 122 -37.34 9.60 -11.72
CA ILE A 122 -36.54 8.50 -12.29
C ILE A 122 -37.04 8.15 -13.69
N LEU A 123 -38.36 8.07 -13.89
CA LEU A 123 -38.95 7.87 -15.23
C LEU A 123 -38.61 9.03 -16.17
N GLN A 124 -38.59 10.27 -15.68
CA GLN A 124 -38.18 11.44 -16.46
C GLN A 124 -36.69 11.38 -16.85
N ARG A 125 -35.78 11.04 -15.92
CA ARG A 125 -34.35 10.81 -16.21
C ARG A 125 -34.18 9.74 -17.29
N HIS A 126 -34.95 8.65 -17.21
CA HIS A 126 -34.95 7.59 -18.22
C HIS A 126 -35.35 8.11 -19.61
N MET A 127 -36.50 8.77 -19.71
CA MET A 127 -36.98 9.35 -20.99
C MET A 127 -35.98 10.35 -21.59
N MET A 128 -35.35 11.19 -20.75
CA MET A 128 -34.32 12.14 -21.19
C MET A 128 -33.05 11.44 -21.72
N ALA A 129 -32.59 10.38 -21.05
CA ALA A 129 -31.43 9.60 -21.49
C ALA A 129 -31.68 8.90 -22.83
N VAL A 130 -32.85 8.26 -22.99
CA VAL A 130 -33.25 7.61 -24.26
C VAL A 130 -33.34 8.62 -25.40
N ALA A 131 -33.98 9.78 -25.17
CA ALA A 131 -34.10 10.82 -26.19
C ALA A 131 -32.73 11.42 -26.59
N SER A 132 -31.84 11.63 -25.62
CA SER A 132 -30.46 12.09 -25.88
C SER A 132 -29.67 11.07 -26.70
N TYR A 133 -29.71 9.79 -26.32
CA TYR A 133 -29.07 8.70 -27.05
C TYR A 133 -29.56 8.60 -28.49
N GLN A 134 -30.88 8.58 -28.72
CA GLN A 134 -31.48 8.51 -30.05
C GLN A 134 -31.07 9.71 -30.93
N LYS A 135 -31.08 10.92 -30.38
CA LYS A 135 -30.58 12.13 -31.07
C LYS A 135 -29.11 11.98 -31.48
N ASN A 136 -28.26 11.45 -30.60
CA ASN A 136 -26.83 11.31 -30.87
C ASN A 136 -26.53 10.24 -31.93
N VAL A 137 -27.23 9.10 -31.90
CA VAL A 137 -27.20 8.07 -32.97
C VAL A 137 -27.61 8.68 -34.31
N THR A 138 -28.77 9.35 -34.37
CA THR A 138 -29.25 9.98 -35.62
C THR A 138 -28.27 11.03 -36.14
N THR A 139 -27.69 11.84 -35.26
CA THR A 139 -26.71 12.87 -35.65
C THR A 139 -25.42 12.26 -36.19
N LEU A 140 -24.90 11.20 -35.57
CA LEU A 140 -23.72 10.49 -36.07
C LEU A 140 -24.00 9.86 -37.45
N LEU A 141 -25.11 9.17 -37.63
CA LEU A 141 -25.48 8.54 -38.90
C LEU A 141 -25.64 9.57 -40.03
N ASN A 142 -26.27 10.72 -39.73
CA ASN A 142 -26.39 11.84 -40.68
C ASN A 142 -25.02 12.45 -41.05
N ASN A 143 -24.11 12.60 -40.07
CA ASN A 143 -22.75 13.09 -40.34
C ASN A 143 -21.97 12.10 -41.22
N LEU A 144 -22.11 10.79 -40.98
CA LEU A 144 -21.53 9.75 -41.84
C LEU A 144 -22.12 9.77 -43.27
N ASP A 145 -23.43 10.02 -43.43
CA ASP A 145 -24.03 10.22 -44.76
C ASP A 145 -23.52 11.49 -45.47
N GLU A 146 -23.25 12.57 -44.74
CA GLU A 146 -22.65 13.79 -45.31
C GLU A 146 -21.22 13.55 -45.79
N ILE A 147 -20.42 12.77 -45.05
CA ILE A 147 -19.08 12.32 -45.44
C ILE A 147 -19.17 11.49 -46.73
N LYS A 148 -20.04 10.48 -46.77
CA LYS A 148 -20.27 9.66 -47.98
C LYS A 148 -20.71 10.50 -49.18
N GLY A 149 -21.58 11.49 -48.94
CA GLY A 149 -22.10 12.42 -49.95
C GLY A 149 -21.16 13.57 -50.35
N ALA A 150 -19.93 13.62 -49.82
CA ALA A 150 -18.97 14.66 -50.16
C ALA A 150 -18.43 14.50 -51.59
N LYS A 151 -18.55 15.56 -52.40
CA LYS A 151 -18.14 15.55 -53.83
C LYS A 151 -16.73 16.11 -54.09
N ASN A 152 -16.04 16.57 -53.05
CA ASN A 152 -14.67 17.09 -53.12
C ASN A 152 -14.03 17.06 -51.72
N SER A 153 -12.69 17.09 -51.69
CA SER A 153 -11.89 16.93 -50.46
C SER A 153 -12.14 18.05 -49.42
N SER A 154 -12.51 19.27 -49.83
CA SER A 154 -12.84 20.35 -48.91
C SER A 154 -14.14 20.07 -48.16
N LYS A 155 -15.20 19.67 -48.87
CA LYS A 155 -16.47 19.28 -48.24
C LYS A 155 -16.29 18.01 -47.39
N LEU A 156 -15.49 17.05 -47.85
CA LEU A 156 -15.18 15.83 -47.11
C LEU A 156 -14.53 16.17 -45.76
N SER A 157 -13.48 16.99 -45.77
CA SER A 157 -12.80 17.46 -44.57
C SER A 157 -13.74 18.18 -43.59
N THR A 158 -14.57 19.12 -44.07
CA THR A 158 -15.55 19.80 -43.21
C THR A 158 -16.62 18.85 -42.64
N SER A 159 -17.06 17.84 -43.40
CA SER A 159 -18.01 16.83 -42.89
C SER A 159 -17.36 15.88 -41.87
N ILE A 160 -16.06 15.58 -42.01
CA ILE A 160 -15.29 14.84 -41.00
C ILE A 160 -15.10 15.68 -39.72
N ASP A 161 -14.70 16.95 -39.83
CA ASP A 161 -14.58 17.86 -38.68
C ASP A 161 -15.91 18.00 -37.92
N LYS A 162 -17.03 18.07 -38.65
CA LYS A 162 -18.39 18.10 -38.07
C LYS A 162 -18.73 16.80 -37.34
N ALA A 163 -18.32 15.66 -37.87
CA ALA A 163 -18.50 14.36 -37.22
C ALA A 163 -17.67 14.25 -35.93
N LEU A 164 -16.41 14.67 -35.98
CA LEU A 164 -15.50 14.73 -34.81
C LEU A 164 -16.03 15.71 -33.75
N THR A 165 -16.38 16.94 -34.13
CA THR A 165 -16.94 17.96 -33.20
C THR A 165 -18.18 17.47 -32.46
N HIS A 166 -18.99 16.60 -33.08
CA HIS A 166 -20.13 15.95 -32.43
C HIS A 166 -19.72 14.75 -31.56
N LEU A 167 -18.81 13.91 -32.04
CA LEU A 167 -18.49 12.63 -31.41
C LEU A 167 -17.51 12.78 -30.24
N GLN A 168 -16.43 13.53 -30.40
CA GLN A 168 -15.34 13.62 -29.43
C GLN A 168 -15.81 14.02 -28.02
N PRO A 169 -16.63 15.09 -27.82
CA PRO A 169 -17.12 15.47 -26.49
C PRO A 169 -18.02 14.42 -25.82
N LEU A 170 -18.45 13.40 -26.58
CA LEU A 170 -19.29 12.30 -26.12
C LEU A 170 -18.50 10.99 -25.96
N GLN A 171 -17.18 11.01 -26.20
CA GLN A 171 -16.23 9.90 -26.00
C GLN A 171 -15.14 10.20 -24.95
N THR A 172 -15.08 11.41 -24.36
CA THR A 172 -13.99 11.85 -23.46
C THR A 172 -13.99 11.24 -22.04
N GLN A 173 -14.33 9.96 -21.87
CA GLN A 173 -14.24 9.26 -20.57
C GLN A 173 -13.62 7.87 -20.77
N GLY A 174 -12.81 7.44 -19.80
CA GLY A 174 -11.73 6.46 -19.98
C GLY A 174 -10.37 7.13 -20.26
N PHE A 175 -10.12 8.32 -19.72
CA PHE A 175 -8.82 9.00 -19.91
C PHE A 175 -7.75 8.33 -19.03
N HIS A 176 -6.62 7.95 -19.63
CA HIS A 176 -5.43 7.53 -18.88
C HIS A 176 -4.99 8.70 -17.98
N PRO A 177 -4.84 8.50 -16.64
CA PRO A 177 -4.43 9.56 -15.73
C PRO A 177 -3.13 10.23 -16.17
N GLU A 178 -3.08 11.57 -16.09
CA GLU A 178 -1.91 12.36 -16.51
C GLU A 178 -0.68 12.01 -15.67
N PHE A 179 0.34 11.42 -16.32
CA PHE A 179 1.60 11.06 -15.67
C PHE A 179 2.67 12.15 -15.85
N ASP A 180 3.17 12.71 -14.74
CA ASP A 180 4.34 13.59 -14.73
C ASP A 180 5.63 12.77 -14.48
N PRO A 181 6.47 12.52 -15.51
CA PRO A 181 7.72 11.76 -15.33
C PRO A 181 8.77 12.45 -14.45
N ASN A 182 8.53 13.69 -14.01
CA ASN A 182 9.36 14.40 -13.03
C ASN A 182 8.92 14.13 -11.58
N GLN A 183 7.78 13.46 -11.38
CA GLN A 183 7.20 13.13 -10.08
C GLN A 183 6.91 11.63 -9.99
N LEU A 184 7.97 10.81 -10.12
CA LEU A 184 7.86 9.36 -9.97
C LEU A 184 7.31 9.00 -8.57
N PRO A 185 6.28 8.13 -8.45
CA PRO A 185 5.68 7.79 -7.16
C PRO A 185 6.67 7.14 -6.18
N PHE A 186 7.46 6.17 -6.65
CA PHE A 186 8.50 5.51 -5.86
C PHE A 186 9.74 6.37 -5.87
N SER A 187 9.82 7.29 -4.91
CA SER A 187 10.74 8.42 -4.94
C SER A 187 11.87 8.32 -3.92
N ILE A 188 13.08 8.59 -4.40
CA ILE A 188 14.30 8.75 -3.60
C ILE A 188 14.81 10.16 -3.87
N PRO A 189 14.78 11.08 -2.88
CA PRO A 189 15.27 12.44 -3.08
C PRO A 189 16.77 12.47 -3.42
N LYS A 190 17.22 13.52 -4.13
CA LYS A 190 18.64 13.69 -4.49
C LYS A 190 19.54 14.13 -3.33
N GLY A 191 18.97 14.43 -2.15
CA GLY A 191 19.72 14.93 -0.99
C GLY A 191 20.13 16.41 -1.07
N GLU A 192 19.72 17.11 -2.14
CA GLU A 192 20.00 18.54 -2.34
C GLU A 192 19.16 19.40 -1.39
N ILE A 193 19.80 19.86 -0.32
CA ILE A 193 19.24 20.78 0.68
C ILE A 193 20.14 22.01 0.87
N ARG A 194 19.56 23.09 1.42
CA ARG A 194 20.32 24.26 1.83
C ARG A 194 21.22 23.96 3.03
N ALA A 195 22.30 24.72 3.15
CA ALA A 195 23.08 24.80 4.38
C ALA A 195 22.22 25.34 5.56
N PRO A 196 22.57 24.97 6.81
CA PRO A 196 21.90 25.50 8.00
C PRO A 196 22.28 26.97 8.25
N PHE A 197 21.36 27.74 8.83
CA PHE A 197 21.64 29.11 9.26
C PHE A 197 22.45 29.13 10.56
N GLU A 198 23.62 29.77 10.55
CA GLU A 198 24.50 29.86 11.73
C GLU A 198 24.22 31.09 12.60
N GLU A 199 23.30 31.98 12.18
CA GLU A 199 22.94 33.19 12.90
C GLU A 199 21.56 33.10 13.56
N ALA A 200 21.48 33.47 14.84
CA ALA A 200 20.24 33.41 15.62
C ALA A 200 19.14 34.34 15.07
N SER A 201 19.50 35.45 14.43
CA SER A 201 18.57 36.36 13.76
C SER A 201 17.94 35.73 12.51
N ALA A 202 18.74 35.04 11.69
CA ALA A 202 18.28 34.32 10.51
C ALA A 202 17.32 33.18 10.89
N LEU A 203 17.71 32.33 11.86
CA LEU A 203 16.86 31.25 12.40
C LEU A 203 15.52 31.77 12.94
N LYS A 204 15.50 32.94 13.59
CA LYS A 204 14.26 33.56 14.09
C LYS A 204 13.38 34.12 12.96
N SER A 205 13.98 34.55 11.85
CA SER A 205 13.24 35.10 10.71
C SER A 205 12.43 34.06 9.93
N LEU A 206 12.79 32.77 10.02
CA LEU A 206 12.05 31.64 9.45
C LEU A 206 10.65 31.47 10.05
N PHE A 207 10.45 31.92 11.29
CA PHE A 207 9.20 31.76 12.03
C PHE A 207 8.77 33.14 12.55
N LYS A 208 8.17 33.94 11.66
CA LYS A 208 7.60 35.24 12.02
C LYS A 208 6.54 35.03 13.10
N ALA A 209 6.81 35.50 14.31
CA ALA A 209 5.88 35.40 15.41
C ALA A 209 4.67 36.34 15.19
N GLU A 210 3.46 35.80 15.26
CA GLU A 210 2.23 36.57 15.49
C GLU A 210 2.24 37.16 16.91
N THR A 211 3.06 38.20 17.10
CA THR A 211 3.08 38.95 18.36
C THR A 211 1.88 39.87 18.42
N THR A 212 0.79 39.38 19.01
CA THR A 212 -0.36 40.22 19.39
C THR A 212 0.11 41.38 20.28
N ALA A 213 -0.59 42.50 20.24
CA ALA A 213 -0.22 43.69 21.00
C ALA A 213 -0.21 43.46 22.54
N GLN A 214 -0.93 42.44 23.02
CA GLN A 214 -0.99 42.06 24.43
C GLN A 214 0.33 41.43 24.94
N ASP A 215 1.01 40.62 24.13
CA ASP A 215 2.28 39.99 24.53
C ASP A 215 3.41 41.02 24.73
N ARG A 216 3.34 42.16 24.04
CA ARG A 216 4.30 43.27 24.19
C ARG A 216 4.13 44.07 25.49
N LEU A 217 3.00 43.89 26.19
CA LEU A 217 2.65 44.61 27.42
C LEU A 217 2.77 43.74 28.70
N ARG A 218 3.06 42.45 28.55
CA ARG A 218 3.10 41.49 29.66
C ARG A 218 4.44 41.55 30.38
N ARG A 219 4.45 41.91 31.68
CA ARG A 219 5.67 41.84 32.52
C ARG A 219 6.19 40.40 32.56
N PRO A 220 7.52 40.17 32.52
CA PRO A 220 8.07 38.82 32.60
C PRO A 220 7.75 38.19 33.95
N SER A 221 7.02 37.07 33.93
CA SER A 221 6.84 36.19 35.08
C SER A 221 8.16 35.49 35.43
N LYS A 222 8.36 35.14 36.71
CA LYS A 222 9.55 34.39 37.18
C LYS A 222 9.55 32.89 36.80
N GLY A 223 8.63 32.46 35.93
CA GLY A 223 8.45 31.08 35.48
C GLY A 223 7.37 31.00 34.39
N PRO A 224 7.22 29.84 33.74
CA PRO A 224 6.18 29.61 32.75
C PRO A 224 4.77 29.70 33.34
N ASP A 225 3.77 29.92 32.47
CA ASP A 225 2.35 29.80 32.81
C ASP A 225 1.77 28.45 32.35
N ALA A 226 0.55 28.14 32.77
CA ALA A 226 -0.09 26.85 32.53
C ALA A 226 -0.28 26.50 31.04
N SER A 227 -0.12 27.45 30.10
CA SER A 227 -0.21 27.15 28.65
C SER A 227 0.93 26.27 28.14
N TYR A 228 1.99 26.06 28.93
CA TYR A 228 3.08 25.12 28.66
C TYR A 228 2.80 23.69 29.17
N LEU A 229 1.60 23.42 29.70
CA LEU A 229 1.14 22.10 30.18
C LEU A 229 0.04 21.47 29.31
N GLY A 230 -0.61 22.24 28.43
CA GLY A 230 -1.70 21.74 27.60
C GLY A 230 -1.23 20.84 26.45
N ALA A 231 -2.14 20.00 25.96
CA ALA A 231 -1.96 19.33 24.67
C ALA A 231 -1.89 20.35 23.52
N THR A 232 -1.22 19.97 22.44
CA THR A 232 -1.21 20.68 21.15
C THR A 232 -1.32 19.65 20.03
N GLU A 233 -1.44 20.08 18.76
CA GLU A 233 -1.64 19.18 17.62
C GLU A 233 -0.59 18.05 17.56
N ASP A 234 0.69 18.39 17.67
CA ASP A 234 1.79 17.43 17.72
C ASP A 234 1.96 16.76 19.09
N VAL A 235 1.41 17.34 20.16
CA VAL A 235 1.60 16.93 21.56
C VAL A 235 0.26 16.51 22.14
N GLN A 236 -0.22 15.35 21.72
CA GLN A 236 -1.37 14.69 22.36
C GLN A 236 -0.95 14.11 23.71
N ILE A 237 -1.83 14.22 24.70
CA ILE A 237 -1.70 13.59 26.03
C ILE A 237 -2.84 12.57 26.10
N THR A 238 -2.56 11.35 25.68
CA THR A 238 -3.48 10.22 25.61
C THR A 238 -3.44 9.40 26.92
N PRO A 239 -4.43 8.53 27.18
CA PRO A 239 -4.41 7.64 28.34
C PRO A 239 -3.13 6.77 28.41
N GLU A 240 -2.58 6.35 27.27
CA GLU A 240 -1.33 5.59 27.21
C GLU A 240 -0.10 6.44 27.57
N ILE A 241 -0.07 7.72 27.17
CA ILE A 241 0.97 8.67 27.57
C ILE A 241 0.86 9.01 29.06
N GLU A 242 -0.36 9.16 29.60
CA GLU A 242 -0.58 9.36 31.04
C GLU A 242 -0.14 8.13 31.86
N ALA A 243 -0.51 6.93 31.42
CA ALA A 243 -0.10 5.67 32.05
C ALA A 243 1.42 5.49 32.05
N LEU A 244 2.09 5.75 30.92
CA LEU A 244 3.55 5.69 30.83
C LEU A 244 4.21 6.79 31.68
N ALA A 245 3.66 8.00 31.73
CA ALA A 245 4.16 9.05 32.61
C ALA A 245 4.05 8.65 34.10
N GLN A 246 2.99 7.92 34.48
CA GLN A 246 2.78 7.36 35.81
C GLN A 246 3.75 6.21 36.13
N GLU A 247 3.98 5.28 35.19
CA GLU A 247 4.97 4.20 35.31
C GLU A 247 6.38 4.76 35.55
N LEU A 248 6.71 5.86 34.86
CA LEU A 248 7.96 6.61 35.02
C LEU A 248 7.97 7.52 36.27
N GLU A 249 7.01 7.32 37.18
CA GLU A 249 6.80 8.03 38.45
C GLU A 249 6.69 9.56 38.32
N HIS A 250 6.30 10.05 37.15
CA HIS A 250 6.34 11.47 36.75
C HIS A 250 7.72 12.14 36.94
N LYS A 251 8.81 11.37 36.92
CA LYS A 251 10.18 11.87 37.16
C LYS A 251 10.84 12.28 35.83
N PRO A 252 11.31 13.54 35.67
CA PRO A 252 11.85 14.01 34.39
C PRO A 252 13.13 13.27 33.95
N VAL A 253 13.92 12.75 34.91
CA VAL A 253 15.10 11.90 34.61
C VAL A 253 14.68 10.55 34.04
N LYS A 254 13.66 9.90 34.62
CA LYS A 254 13.13 8.62 34.10
C LYS A 254 12.51 8.80 32.72
N ILE A 255 11.70 9.85 32.55
CA ILE A 255 11.08 10.21 31.28
C ILE A 255 12.13 10.46 30.19
N TYR A 256 13.17 11.25 30.48
CA TYR A 256 14.25 11.48 29.52
C TYR A 256 14.97 10.18 29.12
N ASN A 257 15.37 9.34 30.09
CA ASN A 257 16.05 8.09 29.78
C ASN A 257 15.14 7.17 28.97
N TRP A 258 13.87 6.99 29.36
CA TRP A 258 12.94 6.13 28.64
C TRP A 258 12.77 6.54 27.18
N VAL A 259 12.54 7.83 26.89
CA VAL A 259 12.41 8.32 25.49
C VAL A 259 13.72 8.19 24.72
N HIS A 260 14.87 8.46 25.36
CA HIS A 260 16.17 8.26 24.73
C HIS A 260 16.42 6.78 24.38
N ASP A 261 16.07 5.87 25.29
CA ASP A 261 16.47 4.46 25.25
C ASP A 261 15.50 3.58 24.44
N ASN A 262 14.23 4.00 24.25
CA ASN A 262 13.18 3.19 23.62
C ASN A 262 12.68 3.72 22.25
N ILE A 263 13.11 4.91 21.80
CA ILE A 263 12.66 5.49 20.51
C ILE A 263 13.80 5.49 19.50
N GLN A 264 13.66 4.79 18.37
CA GLN A 264 14.65 4.81 17.29
C GLN A 264 14.62 6.13 16.51
N PHE A 265 15.78 6.66 16.16
CA PHE A 265 15.87 7.91 15.41
C PHE A 265 15.65 7.67 13.91
N ILE A 266 14.76 8.46 13.30
CA ILE A 266 14.59 8.53 11.84
C ILE A 266 15.15 9.87 11.34
N PRO A 267 16.08 9.88 10.36
CA PRO A 267 16.78 11.10 9.93
C PRO A 267 15.93 11.95 8.96
N THR A 268 14.77 12.44 9.40
CA THR A 268 13.94 13.43 8.68
C THR A 268 13.74 14.73 9.46
N ASN A 269 13.18 15.74 8.78
CA ASN A 269 12.86 17.05 9.33
C ASN A 269 11.34 17.20 9.59
N GLY A 270 10.95 18.26 10.32
CA GLY A 270 9.56 18.61 10.60
C GLY A 270 8.84 17.65 11.56
N SER A 271 7.59 17.94 11.87
CA SER A 271 6.65 17.09 12.61
C SER A 271 5.83 16.28 11.61
N ILE A 272 5.80 14.97 11.79
CA ILE A 272 5.16 14.01 10.89
C ILE A 272 4.18 13.14 11.68
N GLN A 273 4.66 12.52 12.78
CA GLN A 273 3.93 11.54 13.57
C GLN A 273 3.18 12.14 14.77
N GLY A 274 3.73 13.19 15.39
CA GLY A 274 3.29 13.64 16.71
C GLY A 274 3.57 12.64 17.83
N SER A 275 3.20 12.98 19.07
CA SER A 275 3.55 12.23 20.29
C SER A 275 3.01 10.79 20.30
N GLN A 276 1.76 10.59 19.90
CA GLN A 276 1.10 9.29 20.02
C GLN A 276 1.67 8.27 19.05
N LEU A 277 1.78 8.58 17.76
CA LEU A 277 2.27 7.61 16.78
C LEU A 277 3.75 7.29 17.03
N THR A 278 4.56 8.26 17.44
CA THR A 278 5.96 8.03 17.91
C THR A 278 6.04 7.02 19.06
N LEU A 279 5.07 7.04 19.99
CA LEU A 279 5.01 6.09 21.10
C LEU A 279 4.64 4.68 20.63
N GLU A 280 3.83 4.56 19.57
CA GLU A 280 3.36 3.28 19.03
C GLU A 280 4.37 2.63 18.07
N THR A 281 4.98 3.40 17.17
CA THR A 281 6.01 2.93 16.22
C THR A 281 7.36 2.66 16.88
N LYS A 282 7.56 3.18 18.11
CA LYS A 282 8.86 3.24 18.81
C LYS A 282 9.95 3.90 17.97
N SER A 283 9.58 4.81 17.08
CA SER A 283 10.51 5.49 16.19
C SER A 283 10.04 6.90 15.86
N GLY A 284 10.97 7.81 15.59
CA GLY A 284 10.63 9.18 15.23
C GLY A 284 11.84 10.03 14.92
N ASN A 285 11.60 11.15 14.24
CA ASN A 285 12.64 12.13 14.00
C ASN A 285 12.87 13.04 15.23
N ALA A 286 13.69 14.08 15.09
CA ALA A 286 14.00 15.00 16.17
C ALA A 286 12.76 15.71 16.74
N THR A 287 11.85 16.16 15.87
CA THR A 287 10.64 16.88 16.22
C THR A 287 9.63 15.96 16.89
N ASP A 288 9.39 14.78 16.31
CA ASP A 288 8.41 13.80 16.80
C ASP A 288 8.85 13.15 18.12
N THR A 289 10.15 12.84 18.26
CA THR A 289 10.75 12.44 19.56
C THR A 289 10.61 13.55 20.61
N ALA A 290 10.79 14.82 20.20
CA ALA A 290 10.56 15.96 21.09
C ALA A 290 9.08 16.11 21.47
N SER A 291 8.15 15.83 20.56
CA SER A 291 6.71 15.83 20.83
C SER A 291 6.31 14.80 21.89
N LEU A 292 6.79 13.56 21.78
CA LEU A 292 6.56 12.52 22.81
C LEU A 292 7.19 12.89 24.16
N LEU A 293 8.44 13.39 24.15
CA LEU A 293 9.10 13.85 25.38
C LEU A 293 8.34 15.01 26.05
N ILE A 294 7.85 15.97 25.28
CA ILE A 294 7.02 17.07 25.77
C ILE A 294 5.70 16.53 26.34
N ALA A 295 5.03 15.59 25.67
CA ALA A 295 3.77 15.01 26.12
C ALA A 295 3.89 14.32 27.49
N LEU A 296 4.89 13.43 27.65
CA LEU A 296 5.17 12.76 28.93
C LEU A 296 5.51 13.76 30.04
N LEU A 297 6.29 14.80 29.74
CA LEU A 297 6.60 15.87 30.71
C LEU A 297 5.36 16.67 31.10
N ARG A 298 4.47 16.99 30.15
CA ARG A 298 3.23 17.74 30.42
C ARG A 298 2.23 16.92 31.24
N ALA A 299 2.06 15.63 30.91
CA ALA A 299 1.31 14.68 31.72
C ALA A 299 1.85 14.58 33.17
N SER A 300 3.15 14.79 33.37
CA SER A 300 3.81 14.90 34.68
C SER A 300 3.72 16.28 35.34
N GLY A 301 2.97 17.24 34.81
CA GLY A 301 2.88 18.61 35.33
C GLY A 301 4.14 19.47 35.11
N ILE A 302 5.07 19.03 34.26
CA ILE A 302 6.34 19.69 33.98
C ILE A 302 6.18 20.55 32.72
N HIS A 303 6.34 21.86 32.88
CA HIS A 303 6.15 22.81 31.78
C HIS A 303 7.25 22.61 30.75
N SER A 304 6.89 22.39 29.49
CA SER A 304 7.84 21.98 28.44
C SER A 304 7.51 22.62 27.10
N ARG A 305 8.54 22.80 26.26
CA ARG A 305 8.47 23.48 24.97
C ARG A 305 9.55 22.98 24.01
N TYR A 306 9.32 23.15 22.72
CA TYR A 306 10.35 22.97 21.71
C TYR A 306 11.35 24.12 21.74
N ALA A 307 12.58 23.84 21.36
CA ALA A 307 13.60 24.79 21.00
C ALA A 307 14.25 24.35 19.68
N TYR A 308 14.58 25.32 18.83
CA TYR A 308 15.13 25.07 17.50
C TYR A 308 16.43 25.86 17.31
N GLY A 309 17.34 25.32 16.52
CA GLY A 309 18.59 26.01 16.18
C GLY A 309 19.59 25.13 15.44
N THR A 310 20.81 25.64 15.29
CA THR A 310 21.87 24.99 14.54
C THR A 310 22.90 24.41 15.50
N VAL A 311 23.25 23.14 15.28
CA VAL A 311 24.14 22.34 16.11
C VAL A 311 25.33 21.85 15.29
N ARG A 312 26.45 21.57 15.95
CA ARG A 312 27.65 20.98 15.34
C ARG A 312 28.05 19.72 16.08
N ILE A 313 28.12 18.62 15.34
CA ILE A 313 28.34 17.26 15.83
C ILE A 313 29.60 16.68 15.13
N PRO A 314 30.49 15.98 15.85
CA PRO A 314 31.59 15.21 15.23
C PRO A 314 31.07 14.16 14.24
N ILE A 315 31.77 14.00 13.11
CA ILE A 315 31.28 13.15 12.01
C ILE A 315 31.08 11.68 12.40
N ASP A 316 31.93 11.13 13.26
CA ASP A 316 31.83 9.74 13.74
C ASP A 316 30.52 9.49 14.49
N LYS A 317 30.10 10.47 15.30
CA LYS A 317 28.83 10.43 16.03
C LYS A 317 27.63 10.53 15.10
N VAL A 318 27.72 11.32 14.04
CA VAL A 318 26.65 11.41 13.02
C VAL A 318 26.56 10.12 12.22
N MET A 319 27.69 9.58 11.73
CA MET A 319 27.71 8.32 10.97
C MET A 319 27.10 7.15 11.76
N ASN A 320 27.39 7.06 13.06
CA ASN A 320 26.75 6.11 13.97
C ASN A 320 25.25 6.39 14.14
N TRP A 321 24.87 7.64 14.41
CA TRP A 321 23.49 8.05 14.73
C TRP A 321 22.50 7.84 13.57
N VAL A 322 22.94 8.05 12.32
CA VAL A 322 22.08 7.89 11.12
C VAL A 322 21.94 6.45 10.62
N GLY A 323 22.40 5.44 11.38
CA GLY A 323 22.29 4.02 10.99
C GLY A 323 23.60 3.29 10.69
N GLY A 324 24.76 3.85 11.04
CA GLY A 324 26.05 3.15 10.93
C GLY A 324 26.62 3.12 9.51
N VAL A 325 26.64 4.27 8.82
CA VAL A 325 27.36 4.41 7.54
C VAL A 325 28.88 4.39 7.73
N THR A 326 29.62 3.96 6.72
CA THR A 326 31.09 3.89 6.73
C THR A 326 31.78 5.08 6.05
N ALA A 327 31.01 5.96 5.39
CA ALA A 327 31.52 7.14 4.70
C ALA A 327 30.84 8.45 5.18
N PRO A 328 31.60 9.52 5.48
CA PRO A 328 31.06 10.82 5.89
C PRO A 328 30.00 11.42 4.94
N ALA A 329 30.20 11.26 3.64
CA ALA A 329 29.29 11.77 2.62
C ALA A 329 27.93 11.05 2.65
N ALA A 330 27.91 9.74 2.95
CA ALA A 330 26.66 8.98 3.07
C ALA A 330 25.79 9.49 4.22
N ALA A 331 26.38 9.90 5.34
CA ALA A 331 25.64 10.47 6.46
C ALA A 331 24.98 11.81 6.11
N ILE A 332 25.71 12.68 5.41
CA ILE A 332 25.18 13.96 4.92
C ILE A 332 24.06 13.71 3.91
N GLN A 333 24.22 12.73 3.02
CA GLN A 333 23.22 12.39 2.01
C GLN A 333 21.91 11.88 2.63
N ILE A 334 21.98 10.96 3.60
CA ILE A 334 20.79 10.45 4.31
C ILE A 334 20.04 11.59 5.04
N LEU A 335 20.77 12.46 5.77
CA LEU A 335 20.18 13.64 6.43
C LEU A 335 19.54 14.61 5.41
N GLY A 336 20.22 14.84 4.28
CA GLY A 336 19.75 15.75 3.25
C GLY A 336 18.53 15.23 2.49
N GLN A 337 18.47 13.92 2.22
CA GLN A 337 17.29 13.26 1.64
C GLN A 337 16.08 13.38 2.55
N GLY A 338 16.29 13.27 3.88
CA GLY A 338 15.26 13.51 4.89
C GLY A 338 14.91 14.99 5.10
N GLY A 339 15.43 15.92 4.29
CA GLY A 339 15.05 17.32 4.32
C GLY A 339 15.68 18.13 5.45
N ILE A 340 16.67 17.58 6.17
CA ILE A 340 17.34 18.28 7.27
C ILE A 340 18.42 19.22 6.71
N PRO A 341 18.35 20.55 6.92
CA PRO A 341 19.38 21.47 6.45
C PRO A 341 20.73 21.16 7.10
N THR A 342 21.68 20.69 6.30
CA THR A 342 22.93 20.09 6.75
C THR A 342 24.12 20.53 5.91
N ALA A 343 25.31 20.61 6.51
CA ALA A 343 26.56 20.91 5.82
C ALA A 343 27.76 20.22 6.50
N GLY A 344 28.57 19.53 5.70
CA GLY A 344 29.85 18.98 6.14
C GLY A 344 30.91 20.07 6.30
N LEU A 345 31.67 20.03 7.40
CA LEU A 345 32.79 20.91 7.66
C LEU A 345 34.11 20.16 7.51
N ALA A 346 34.91 20.54 6.51
CA ALA A 346 36.22 19.96 6.25
C ALA A 346 37.29 20.49 7.23
N GLN A 347 38.13 19.60 7.73
CA GLN A 347 39.34 19.90 8.49
C GLN A 347 40.44 18.91 8.04
N GLY A 348 41.62 19.42 7.67
CA GLY A 348 42.71 18.57 7.17
C GLY A 348 42.39 17.81 5.88
N GLY A 349 41.44 18.29 5.07
CA GLY A 349 41.01 17.64 3.82
C GLY A 349 39.93 16.56 3.98
N GLN A 350 39.50 16.26 5.21
CA GLN A 350 38.41 15.31 5.49
C GLN A 350 37.24 16.02 6.19
N ILE A 351 36.02 15.54 6.01
CA ILE A 351 34.84 16.04 6.74
C ILE A 351 34.97 15.57 8.20
N ALA A 352 35.15 16.51 9.14
CA ALA A 352 35.36 16.20 10.56
C ALA A 352 34.14 16.48 11.43
N PHE A 353 33.26 17.39 10.99
CA PHE A 353 32.01 17.74 11.67
C PHE A 353 30.88 17.91 10.67
N VAL A 354 29.65 17.76 11.15
CA VAL A 354 28.44 18.19 10.46
C VAL A 354 27.83 19.36 11.22
N LYS A 355 27.42 20.41 10.51
CA LYS A 355 26.49 21.42 11.01
C LYS A 355 25.08 21.05 10.53
N MET A 356 24.08 21.09 11.40
CA MET A 356 22.70 20.81 11.02
C MET A 356 21.73 21.68 11.83
N GLU A 357 20.58 22.01 11.24
CA GLU A 357 19.43 22.52 11.97
C GLU A 357 18.69 21.38 12.68
N HIS A 358 18.21 21.63 13.90
CA HIS A 358 17.73 20.58 14.80
C HIS A 358 16.71 21.10 15.81
N VAL A 359 15.86 20.19 16.30
CA VAL A 359 14.83 20.44 17.32
C VAL A 359 15.19 19.68 18.60
N TRP A 360 15.03 20.31 19.76
CA TRP A 360 15.13 19.68 21.08
C TRP A 360 14.09 20.24 22.04
N VAL A 361 14.01 19.68 23.25
CA VAL A 361 13.06 20.10 24.29
C VAL A 361 13.74 21.00 25.33
N GLU A 362 13.04 22.02 25.81
CA GLU A 362 13.35 22.69 27.07
C GLU A 362 12.24 22.39 28.08
N ALA A 363 12.62 21.96 29.29
CA ALA A 363 11.69 21.67 30.37
C ALA A 363 12.00 22.51 31.61
N TRP A 364 10.96 22.98 32.31
CA TRP A 364 11.06 23.78 33.53
C TRP A 364 11.16 22.85 34.75
N VAL A 365 12.38 22.43 35.06
CA VAL A 365 12.66 21.42 36.10
C VAL A 365 13.22 22.03 37.37
N ASP A 366 12.97 21.34 38.49
CA ASP A 366 13.67 21.53 39.76
C ASP A 366 15.12 21.11 39.48
N TYR A 367 16.03 22.07 39.31
CA TYR A 367 17.41 21.78 38.93
C TYR A 367 18.41 22.11 40.03
N ARG A 368 18.11 23.07 40.92
CA ARG A 368 19.03 23.51 41.98
C ARG A 368 18.50 23.13 43.37
N PRO A 369 19.15 22.21 44.11
CA PRO A 369 20.37 21.46 43.79
C PRO A 369 20.12 20.08 43.15
N SER A 370 18.86 19.69 42.94
CA SER A 370 18.46 18.29 42.68
C SER A 370 18.84 17.76 41.29
N ARG A 371 19.16 18.64 40.34
CA ARG A 371 19.43 18.32 38.92
C ARG A 371 18.35 17.44 38.27
N GLY A 372 17.08 17.64 38.65
CA GLY A 372 15.95 16.86 38.16
C GLY A 372 15.74 15.49 38.84
N ALA A 373 16.64 15.02 39.70
CA ALA A 373 16.48 13.74 40.42
C ALA A 373 15.36 13.78 41.48
N ARG A 374 14.94 14.99 41.87
CA ARG A 374 13.71 15.24 42.63
C ARG A 374 13.00 16.41 41.96
N HIS A 375 11.75 16.23 41.55
CA HIS A 375 10.94 17.30 40.98
C HIS A 375 9.86 17.70 41.97
N ARG A 376 9.98 18.87 42.62
CA ARG A 376 8.93 19.44 43.47
C ARG A 376 8.35 20.72 42.89
N LYS A 377 9.21 21.61 42.41
CA LYS A 377 8.83 22.86 41.76
C LYS A 377 9.95 23.29 40.83
N GLY A 378 9.62 23.52 39.56
CA GLY A 378 10.61 23.96 38.58
C GLY A 378 11.26 25.30 38.94
N ASP A 379 12.57 25.41 38.68
CA ASP A 379 13.38 26.61 38.91
C ASP A 379 14.21 27.05 37.68
N SER A 380 14.41 26.16 36.70
CA SER A 380 15.31 26.36 35.56
C SER A 380 14.75 25.73 34.29
N TRP A 381 14.87 26.42 33.15
CA TRP A 381 14.72 25.80 31.84
C TRP A 381 15.97 25.00 31.51
N ILE A 382 15.83 23.69 31.36
CA ILE A 382 16.92 22.77 31.03
C ILE A 382 16.72 22.19 29.63
N PRO A 383 17.70 22.31 28.73
CA PRO A 383 17.63 21.71 27.41
C PRO A 383 17.88 20.20 27.50
N MET A 384 17.11 19.43 26.76
CA MET A 384 17.23 17.99 26.67
C MET A 384 16.89 17.54 25.25
N ASP A 385 17.75 16.70 24.69
CA ASP A 385 17.55 16.05 23.40
C ASP A 385 17.62 14.54 23.64
N ALA A 386 16.50 13.86 23.38
CA ALA A 386 16.37 12.41 23.45
C ALA A 386 16.39 11.75 22.05
N SER A 387 16.46 12.55 20.98
CA SER A 387 16.62 12.07 19.60
C SER A 387 18.08 11.77 19.28
N PHE A 388 19.02 12.61 19.74
CA PHE A 388 20.45 12.32 19.66
C PHE A 388 20.84 11.18 20.59
N LYS A 389 21.26 10.06 19.99
CA LYS A 389 21.72 8.85 20.66
C LYS A 389 22.86 8.20 19.89
N GLN A 390 23.49 7.20 20.49
CA GLN A 390 24.49 6.38 19.83
C GLN A 390 24.02 4.92 19.87
N TYR A 391 24.39 4.17 18.85
CA TYR A 391 24.00 2.79 18.64
C TYR A 391 25.19 1.86 18.81
N GLN A 392 24.97 0.74 19.48
CA GLN A 392 25.84 -0.43 19.35
C GLN A 392 25.33 -1.23 18.16
N PHE A 393 26.21 -1.44 17.18
CA PHE A 393 25.97 -2.35 16.08
C PHE A 393 26.67 -3.68 16.39
N THR A 394 26.01 -4.80 16.10
CA THR A 394 26.65 -6.11 16.03
C THR A 394 26.58 -6.60 14.59
N GLU A 395 27.66 -7.18 14.09
CA GLU A 395 27.62 -7.87 12.81
C GLU A 395 26.83 -9.18 12.97
N GLY A 396 26.06 -9.53 11.94
CA GLY A 396 25.39 -10.83 11.86
C GLY A 396 26.32 -11.93 11.35
N MET A 397 25.76 -13.13 11.16
CA MET A 397 26.44 -14.24 10.50
C MET A 397 26.98 -13.85 9.13
N ASP A 398 28.18 -14.31 8.80
CA ASP A 398 28.85 -13.94 7.55
C ASP A 398 28.44 -14.86 6.40
N ILE A 399 27.15 -14.83 6.08
CA ILE A 399 26.52 -15.71 5.08
C ILE A 399 27.19 -15.56 3.70
N GLN A 400 27.62 -14.36 3.32
CA GLN A 400 28.19 -14.10 1.98
C GLN A 400 29.50 -14.86 1.74
N ASP A 401 30.34 -14.99 2.77
CA ASP A 401 31.64 -15.67 2.67
C ASP A 401 31.56 -17.17 2.98
N ASN A 402 30.55 -17.61 3.77
CA ASN A 402 30.36 -19.02 4.15
C ASN A 402 29.43 -19.79 3.21
N VAL A 403 28.44 -19.10 2.62
CA VAL A 403 27.49 -19.62 1.63
C VAL A 403 27.51 -18.67 0.43
N PRO A 404 28.59 -18.67 -0.38
CA PRO A 404 28.72 -17.75 -1.50
C PRO A 404 27.74 -18.08 -2.63
N PHE A 405 26.94 -17.10 -3.04
CA PHE A 405 26.16 -17.19 -4.29
C PHE A 405 27.08 -16.99 -5.50
N ASP A 406 27.08 -17.95 -6.44
CA ASP A 406 27.78 -17.81 -7.71
C ASP A 406 27.04 -16.84 -8.65
N ALA A 407 27.15 -15.55 -8.35
CA ALA A 407 26.50 -14.48 -9.11
C ALA A 407 27.02 -14.37 -10.56
N GLU A 408 28.27 -14.79 -10.81
CA GLU A 408 28.86 -14.75 -12.15
C GLU A 408 28.34 -15.91 -13.00
N GLY A 409 28.42 -17.15 -12.52
CA GLY A 409 27.85 -18.32 -13.20
C GLY A 409 26.33 -18.23 -13.37
N PHE A 410 25.60 -17.68 -12.39
CA PHE A 410 24.17 -17.41 -12.50
C PHE A 410 23.86 -16.41 -13.63
N ALA A 411 24.58 -15.28 -13.67
CA ALA A 411 24.40 -14.27 -14.72
C ALA A 411 24.83 -14.77 -16.10
N GLU A 412 25.92 -15.53 -16.19
CA GLU A 412 26.36 -16.17 -17.45
C GLU A 412 25.31 -17.16 -17.96
N GLN A 413 24.80 -18.06 -17.12
CA GLN A 413 23.80 -19.05 -17.52
C GLN A 413 22.54 -18.39 -18.10
N ILE A 414 22.04 -17.33 -17.45
CA ILE A 414 20.86 -16.59 -17.93
C ILE A 414 21.16 -15.79 -19.20
N THR A 415 22.36 -15.22 -19.32
CA THR A 415 22.81 -14.53 -20.54
C THR A 415 22.98 -15.51 -21.72
N ASN A 416 23.32 -16.78 -21.44
CA ASN A 416 23.51 -17.83 -22.44
C ASN A 416 22.20 -18.49 -22.90
N THR A 417 21.16 -18.55 -22.04
CA THR A 417 19.84 -19.08 -22.40
C THR A 417 18.92 -18.03 -23.03
N ALA A 418 19.03 -16.76 -22.60
CA ALA A 418 18.23 -15.68 -23.13
C ALA A 418 18.64 -15.25 -24.55
N GLN A 419 17.65 -14.85 -25.35
CA GLN A 419 17.87 -14.14 -26.61
C GLN A 419 17.99 -12.65 -26.31
N ILE A 420 19.15 -12.05 -26.65
CA ILE A 420 19.48 -10.66 -26.35
C ILE A 420 19.78 -9.92 -27.65
N ASN A 421 19.15 -8.76 -27.87
CA ASN A 421 19.45 -7.86 -28.98
C ASN A 421 19.87 -6.48 -28.44
N GLU A 422 21.17 -6.17 -28.51
CA GLU A 422 21.71 -4.87 -28.04
C GLU A 422 21.26 -3.68 -28.89
N GLU A 423 21.03 -3.88 -30.19
CA GLU A 423 20.74 -2.81 -31.16
C GLU A 423 19.28 -2.36 -31.07
N GLU A 424 18.35 -3.31 -30.98
CA GLU A 424 16.92 -3.05 -30.79
C GLU A 424 16.56 -2.83 -29.30
N GLY A 425 17.40 -3.29 -28.37
CA GLY A 425 17.29 -3.07 -26.93
C GLY A 425 16.26 -3.97 -26.23
N TRP A 426 16.23 -5.26 -26.55
CA TRP A 426 15.31 -6.22 -25.92
C TRP A 426 15.96 -7.54 -25.50
N VAL A 427 15.26 -8.24 -24.60
CA VAL A 427 15.56 -9.61 -24.16
C VAL A 427 14.29 -10.48 -24.21
N SER A 428 14.43 -11.76 -24.55
CA SER A 428 13.35 -12.77 -24.49
C SER A 428 13.90 -14.16 -24.17
N GLY A 429 13.04 -15.11 -23.80
CA GLY A 429 13.46 -16.49 -23.53
C GLY A 429 14.32 -16.65 -22.28
N ILE A 430 14.11 -15.82 -21.27
CA ILE A 430 14.79 -15.92 -19.96
C ILE A 430 14.30 -17.19 -19.25
N ASP A 431 15.23 -18.03 -18.82
CA ASP A 431 14.92 -19.27 -18.11
C ASP A 431 14.50 -19.00 -16.66
N GLN A 432 13.18 -18.84 -16.46
CA GLN A 432 12.59 -18.57 -15.15
C GLN A 432 12.71 -19.77 -14.19
N SER A 433 12.62 -21.01 -14.67
CA SER A 433 12.72 -22.18 -13.80
C SER A 433 14.15 -22.45 -13.34
N PHE A 434 15.16 -22.10 -14.14
CA PHE A 434 16.55 -22.03 -13.68
C PHE A 434 16.74 -20.99 -12.58
N MET A 435 16.16 -19.79 -12.72
CA MET A 435 16.22 -18.75 -11.68
C MET A 435 15.58 -19.24 -10.38
N GLU A 436 14.41 -19.87 -10.46
CA GLU A 436 13.67 -20.42 -9.33
C GLU A 436 14.44 -21.51 -8.61
N THR A 437 14.87 -22.52 -9.35
CA THR A 437 15.63 -23.64 -8.82
C THR A 437 16.94 -23.17 -8.17
N SER A 438 17.64 -22.21 -8.79
CA SER A 438 18.89 -21.66 -8.24
C SER A 438 18.68 -20.90 -6.93
N LEU A 439 17.61 -20.11 -6.85
CA LEU A 439 17.28 -19.33 -5.66
C LEU A 439 16.77 -20.19 -4.50
N GLN A 440 15.87 -21.14 -4.79
CA GLN A 440 15.38 -22.10 -3.79
C GLN A 440 16.55 -22.94 -3.24
N ASN A 441 17.43 -23.44 -4.11
CA ASN A 441 18.65 -24.14 -3.67
C ASN A 441 19.54 -23.25 -2.78
N TYR A 442 19.68 -21.97 -3.10
CA TYR A 442 20.47 -21.04 -2.30
C TYR A 442 19.81 -20.70 -0.95
N GLN A 443 18.48 -20.53 -0.91
CA GLN A 443 17.71 -20.43 0.34
C GLN A 443 17.94 -21.66 1.21
N THR A 444 17.76 -22.87 0.67
CA THR A 444 18.01 -24.12 1.41
C THR A 444 19.46 -24.25 1.88
N GLN A 445 20.45 -23.76 1.12
CA GLN A 445 21.85 -23.70 1.58
C GLN A 445 22.04 -22.74 2.76
N ILE A 446 21.41 -21.55 2.73
CA ILE A 446 21.42 -20.58 3.83
C ILE A 446 20.73 -21.17 5.06
N GLU A 447 19.53 -21.74 4.92
CA GLU A 447 18.77 -22.39 6.00
C GLU A 447 19.58 -23.53 6.63
N THR A 448 20.21 -24.37 5.80
CA THR A 448 21.10 -25.46 6.24
C THR A 448 22.30 -24.91 7.00
N TYR A 449 22.93 -23.84 6.52
CA TYR A 449 24.08 -23.22 7.18
C TYR A 449 23.70 -22.60 8.53
N ILE A 450 22.59 -21.85 8.60
CA ILE A 450 22.09 -21.25 9.85
C ILE A 450 21.78 -22.36 10.84
N THR A 451 20.94 -23.35 10.47
CA THR A 451 20.52 -24.43 11.38
C THR A 451 21.67 -25.33 11.85
N GLN A 452 22.73 -25.51 11.03
CA GLN A 452 23.94 -26.24 11.45
C GLN A 452 24.88 -25.40 12.34
N THR A 453 24.91 -24.08 12.16
CA THR A 453 25.82 -23.18 12.90
C THR A 453 25.23 -22.77 14.25
N ASN A 454 23.96 -22.40 14.28
CA ASN A 454 23.18 -22.16 15.48
C ASN A 454 21.68 -22.41 15.17
N PRO A 455 21.09 -23.55 15.59
CA PRO A 455 19.68 -23.85 15.31
C PRO A 455 18.70 -22.89 15.98
N ASP A 456 19.10 -22.29 17.11
CA ASP A 456 18.29 -21.37 17.89
C ASP A 456 18.56 -19.89 17.50
N ALA A 457 19.17 -19.66 16.33
CA ALA A 457 19.64 -18.33 15.91
C ALA A 457 18.52 -17.31 15.74
N THR A 458 18.65 -16.17 16.41
CA THR A 458 17.69 -15.08 16.28
C THR A 458 17.93 -14.29 14.99
N VAL A 459 16.88 -13.62 14.48
CA VAL A 459 17.00 -12.71 13.32
C VAL A 459 18.06 -11.61 13.57
N GLY A 460 18.31 -11.25 14.83
CA GLY A 460 19.37 -10.31 15.24
C GLY A 460 20.78 -10.90 15.15
N GLU A 461 20.95 -12.18 15.44
CA GLU A 461 22.23 -12.89 15.28
C GLU A 461 22.54 -13.19 13.81
N VAL A 462 21.52 -13.52 13.01
CA VAL A 462 21.68 -13.80 11.58
C VAL A 462 21.99 -12.52 10.79
N LEU A 463 21.21 -11.45 10.98
CA LEU A 463 21.34 -10.21 10.19
C LEU A 463 22.17 -9.10 10.84
N GLY A 464 22.51 -9.25 12.12
CA GLY A 464 23.10 -8.20 12.94
C GLY A 464 22.05 -7.34 13.67
N THR A 465 22.49 -6.66 14.72
CA THR A 465 21.62 -5.80 15.55
C THR A 465 22.02 -4.34 15.49
N GLN A 466 21.04 -3.46 15.70
CA GLN A 466 21.23 -2.05 16.02
C GLN A 466 20.50 -1.78 17.33
N THR A 467 21.25 -1.61 18.42
CA THR A 467 20.69 -1.37 19.76
C THR A 467 21.08 0.03 20.24
N ILE A 468 20.14 0.73 20.89
CA ILE A 468 20.43 2.06 21.48
C ILE A 468 21.33 1.85 22.70
N ILE A 469 22.44 2.58 22.77
CA ILE A 469 23.28 2.61 23.98
C ILE A 469 22.52 3.38 25.07
N PRO A 470 22.08 2.74 26.18
CA PRO A 470 21.17 3.39 27.11
C PRO A 470 21.81 4.57 27.86
N SER A 471 21.03 5.63 28.03
CA SER A 471 21.43 6.88 28.67
C SER A 471 21.72 6.69 30.16
N ASN A 472 20.90 5.89 30.87
CA ASN A 472 21.08 5.50 32.28
C ASN A 472 21.44 6.65 33.24
N ARG A 473 21.00 7.88 32.96
CA ARG A 473 21.40 9.06 33.73
C ARG A 473 20.72 9.07 35.11
N PRO A 474 21.45 9.30 36.21
CA PRO A 474 20.85 9.54 37.53
C PRO A 474 20.40 11.00 37.73
N THR A 475 20.85 11.95 36.89
CA THR A 475 20.50 13.37 36.93
C THR A 475 20.50 13.96 35.52
N LEU A 476 19.80 15.08 35.30
CA LEU A 476 19.83 15.79 34.02
C LEU A 476 21.18 16.53 33.82
N ALA A 477 21.59 16.63 32.56
CA ALA A 477 22.71 17.47 32.14
C ALA A 477 22.33 18.96 32.18
N ALA A 478 23.33 19.84 32.23
CA ALA A 478 23.12 21.29 32.17
C ALA A 478 23.01 21.84 30.73
N GLY A 479 23.28 21.01 29.72
CA GLY A 479 23.41 21.39 28.32
C GLY A 479 23.26 20.18 27.39
N LEU A 480 23.27 20.45 26.09
CA LEU A 480 23.08 19.47 25.02
C LEU A 480 24.35 18.59 24.82
N PRO A 481 24.21 17.39 24.22
CA PRO A 481 25.34 16.45 24.04
C PRO A 481 26.34 16.85 22.93
N TYR A 482 26.13 17.98 22.27
CA TYR A 482 26.92 18.49 21.14
C TYR A 482 27.09 20.02 21.23
N THR A 483 27.87 20.62 20.31
CA THR A 483 28.04 22.09 20.30
C THR A 483 26.80 22.77 19.72
N LEU A 484 26.15 23.65 20.50
CA LEU A 484 25.15 24.58 19.97
C LEU A 484 25.85 25.76 19.28
N ILE A 485 25.56 26.00 18.00
CA ILE A 485 26.11 27.13 17.22
C ILE A 485 25.21 28.36 17.39
N ALA A 486 23.89 28.20 17.14
CA ALA A 486 22.93 29.27 17.31
C ALA A 486 21.56 28.74 17.76
N LYS A 487 20.87 29.50 18.60
CA LYS A 487 19.49 29.21 19.04
C LYS A 487 18.51 30.17 18.38
N GLY A 488 17.52 29.61 17.69
CA GLY A 488 16.41 30.32 17.08
C GLY A 488 15.29 30.62 18.08
N ASN A 489 14.06 30.28 17.70
CA ASN A 489 12.87 30.44 18.53
C ASN A 489 12.64 29.23 19.47
N THR A 490 11.74 29.42 20.43
CA THR A 490 11.19 28.35 21.28
C THR A 490 9.68 28.35 21.16
N PHE A 491 9.06 27.19 21.10
CA PHE A 491 7.65 27.04 20.73
C PHE A 491 6.90 26.21 21.79
N LYS A 492 5.78 26.73 22.30
CA LYS A 492 4.85 25.92 23.11
C LYS A 492 4.05 24.94 22.24
N ASP A 493 3.83 25.34 20.99
CA ASP A 493 3.07 24.69 19.93
C ASP A 493 3.81 24.98 18.62
N LEU A 494 3.98 23.99 17.74
CA LEU A 494 4.82 24.16 16.54
C LEU A 494 4.14 25.07 15.50
N PRO A 495 4.91 25.93 14.80
CA PRO A 495 4.38 26.67 13.67
C PRO A 495 4.09 25.71 12.50
N SER A 496 3.02 25.98 11.74
CA SER A 496 2.58 25.12 10.61
C SER A 496 3.68 24.85 9.58
N ASN A 497 4.64 25.75 9.36
CA ASN A 497 5.76 25.52 8.44
C ASN A 497 6.83 24.53 8.95
N LEU A 498 6.70 24.02 10.19
CA LEU A 498 7.43 22.84 10.67
C LEU A 498 6.58 21.56 10.65
N ARG A 499 5.33 21.61 10.16
CA ARG A 499 4.48 20.42 10.01
C ARG A 499 4.44 19.98 8.55
N HIS A 500 4.52 18.68 8.34
CA HIS A 500 4.20 18.08 7.06
C HIS A 500 2.68 17.98 6.89
N HIS A 501 2.21 17.95 5.63
CA HIS A 501 0.77 18.00 5.31
C HIS A 501 0.39 16.98 4.25
N PHE A 502 -0.87 16.54 4.33
CA PHE A 502 -1.59 15.76 3.34
C PHE A 502 -2.76 16.61 2.79
N LYS A 503 -3.08 16.45 1.52
CA LYS A 503 -4.28 17.02 0.91
C LYS A 503 -4.97 16.03 -0.04
N PHE A 504 -6.28 16.18 -0.17
CA PHE A 504 -7.08 15.51 -1.17
C PHE A 504 -8.14 16.46 -1.73
N SER A 505 -8.13 16.66 -3.04
CA SER A 505 -9.11 17.49 -3.77
C SER A 505 -9.85 16.63 -4.78
N LEU A 506 -11.18 16.73 -4.85
CA LEU A 506 -12.02 16.07 -5.86
C LEU A 506 -12.71 17.13 -6.72
N TYR A 507 -12.68 16.95 -8.04
CA TYR A 507 -13.18 17.87 -9.06
C TYR A 507 -14.24 17.16 -9.91
N ALA A 508 -15.27 17.90 -10.36
CA ALA A 508 -16.37 17.32 -11.13
C ALA A 508 -15.95 16.87 -12.55
N SER A 509 -14.89 17.49 -13.08
CA SER A 509 -14.27 17.20 -14.37
C SER A 509 -12.79 17.60 -14.38
N GLU A 510 -12.09 17.26 -15.47
CA GLU A 510 -10.73 17.73 -15.75
C GLU A 510 -10.65 19.26 -15.94
N MET A 511 -11.69 19.89 -16.49
CA MET A 511 -11.72 21.35 -16.65
C MET A 511 -11.76 22.05 -15.29
N ASP A 512 -12.55 21.53 -14.35
CA ASP A 512 -12.65 22.09 -13.01
C ASP A 512 -11.34 21.91 -12.23
N ARG A 513 -10.57 20.84 -12.50
CA ARG A 513 -9.20 20.66 -11.99
C ARG A 513 -8.26 21.74 -12.53
N ILE A 514 -8.31 22.03 -13.84
CA ILE A 514 -7.47 23.06 -14.48
C ILE A 514 -7.82 24.47 -13.97
N LEU A 515 -9.09 24.71 -13.63
CA LEU A 515 -9.57 25.97 -13.07
C LEU A 515 -9.40 26.08 -11.53
N ASP A 516 -8.97 25.00 -10.86
CA ASP A 516 -8.91 24.84 -9.40
C ASP A 516 -10.26 25.12 -8.70
N GLU A 517 -11.34 24.56 -9.24
CA GLU A 517 -12.69 24.60 -8.68
C GLU A 517 -13.09 23.22 -8.08
N PRO A 518 -12.55 22.83 -6.91
CA PRO A 518 -12.84 21.53 -6.30
C PRO A 518 -14.28 21.43 -5.80
N ALA A 519 -14.92 20.30 -6.10
CA ALA A 519 -16.23 19.94 -5.55
C ALA A 519 -16.17 19.46 -4.10
N LEU A 520 -15.01 18.96 -3.64
CA LEU A 520 -14.65 18.84 -2.22
C LEU A 520 -13.12 18.94 -2.04
N ASN A 521 -12.66 19.40 -0.89
CA ASN A 521 -11.24 19.54 -0.58
C ASN A 521 -10.96 19.28 0.90
N LEU A 522 -9.87 18.58 1.19
CA LEU A 522 -9.29 18.38 2.51
C LEU A 522 -7.80 18.75 2.46
N SER A 523 -7.34 19.53 3.44
CA SER A 523 -5.92 19.77 3.68
C SER A 523 -5.66 19.74 5.19
N GLN A 524 -4.81 18.82 5.65
CA GLN A 524 -4.52 18.61 7.06
C GLN A 524 -3.02 18.43 7.28
N SER A 525 -2.53 18.74 8.48
CA SER A 525 -1.19 18.33 8.89
C SER A 525 -1.16 16.81 9.12
N LEU A 526 0.00 16.18 8.93
CA LEU A 526 0.15 14.74 9.16
C LEU A 526 -0.11 14.35 10.63
N PRO A 527 0.37 15.09 11.66
CA PRO A 527 0.02 14.80 13.05
C PRO A 527 -1.49 14.85 13.36
N ALA A 528 -2.28 15.68 12.67
CA ALA A 528 -3.73 15.78 12.89
C ALA A 528 -4.51 14.55 12.39
N ILE A 529 -3.95 13.80 11.43
CA ILE A 529 -4.53 12.58 10.85
C ILE A 529 -3.76 11.30 11.20
N ALA A 530 -2.71 11.40 12.03
CA ALA A 530 -1.87 10.27 12.41
C ALA A 530 -2.67 9.13 13.06
N GLY A 531 -2.51 7.92 12.52
CA GLY A 531 -3.21 6.71 12.97
C GLY A 531 -4.67 6.56 12.52
N LYS A 532 -5.28 7.60 11.94
CA LYS A 532 -6.72 7.65 11.60
C LYS A 532 -7.02 7.07 10.23
N ARG A 533 -8.17 6.42 10.09
CA ARG A 533 -8.67 5.93 8.80
C ARG A 533 -9.28 7.07 7.99
N LEU A 534 -8.77 7.33 6.79
CA LEU A 534 -9.39 8.23 5.82
C LEU A 534 -10.04 7.41 4.69
N THR A 535 -11.31 7.68 4.38
CA THR A 535 -12.05 7.02 3.29
C THR A 535 -12.80 8.02 2.42
N LEU A 536 -12.97 7.69 1.13
CA LEU A 536 -13.89 8.35 0.21
C LEU A 536 -14.97 7.35 -0.19
N SER A 537 -16.23 7.71 0.08
CA SER A 537 -17.40 6.87 -0.21
C SER A 537 -18.48 7.67 -0.90
N PHE A 538 -19.17 7.08 -1.87
CA PHE A 538 -20.37 7.68 -2.45
C PHE A 538 -21.64 7.15 -1.79
N GLU A 539 -22.59 8.05 -1.52
CA GLU A 539 -23.93 7.78 -0.97
C GLU A 539 -25.03 8.28 -1.93
N PRO A 540 -26.27 7.78 -1.88
CA PRO A 540 -27.35 8.25 -2.75
C PRO A 540 -27.67 9.73 -2.48
N ALA A 541 -27.85 10.50 -3.56
CA ALA A 541 -28.09 11.95 -3.45
C ALA A 541 -29.53 12.27 -2.97
N SER A 542 -30.48 11.35 -3.17
CA SER A 542 -31.86 11.44 -2.71
C SER A 542 -32.46 10.05 -2.41
N ASP A 543 -33.64 10.01 -1.79
CA ASP A 543 -34.36 8.75 -1.58
C ASP A 543 -34.84 8.11 -2.90
N SER A 544 -35.16 8.90 -3.94
CA SER A 544 -35.41 8.38 -5.29
C SER A 544 -34.20 7.62 -5.84
N ASP A 545 -32.97 8.12 -5.59
CA ASP A 545 -31.74 7.45 -6.01
C ASP A 545 -31.51 6.13 -5.26
N ARG A 546 -31.82 6.09 -3.96
CA ARG A 546 -31.75 4.85 -3.17
C ARG A 546 -32.75 3.81 -3.70
N GLN A 547 -34.00 4.22 -3.95
CA GLN A 547 -35.05 3.34 -4.49
C GLN A 547 -34.69 2.72 -5.84
N VAL A 548 -33.95 3.43 -6.70
CA VAL A 548 -33.42 2.82 -7.94
C VAL A 548 -32.51 1.65 -7.61
N ILE A 549 -31.53 1.84 -6.73
CA ILE A 549 -30.57 0.79 -6.33
C ILE A 549 -31.32 -0.40 -5.69
N GLU A 550 -32.25 -0.12 -4.77
CA GLU A 550 -33.11 -1.11 -4.10
C GLU A 550 -33.92 -1.94 -5.10
N SER A 551 -34.46 -1.32 -6.16
CA SER A 551 -35.30 -2.01 -7.14
C SER A 551 -34.58 -3.13 -7.91
N TYR A 552 -33.23 -3.09 -7.96
CA TYR A 552 -32.39 -4.06 -8.66
C TYR A 552 -31.86 -5.18 -7.76
N LEU A 553 -32.09 -5.13 -6.44
CA LEU A 553 -31.82 -6.30 -5.60
C LEU A 553 -32.86 -7.41 -5.87
N PRO A 554 -32.45 -8.69 -5.84
CA PRO A 554 -33.38 -9.82 -5.87
C PRO A 554 -34.23 -9.86 -4.59
N GLU A 555 -35.45 -10.36 -4.71
CA GLU A 555 -36.36 -10.59 -3.58
C GLU A 555 -36.01 -11.93 -2.93
N VAL A 556 -35.49 -11.91 -1.70
CA VAL A 556 -35.09 -13.12 -0.96
C VAL A 556 -36.28 -13.65 -0.14
N PRO A 557 -36.72 -14.91 -0.33
CA PRO A 557 -37.82 -15.48 0.45
C PRO A 557 -37.48 -15.65 1.94
N ASP A 558 -38.49 -15.55 2.82
CA ASP A 558 -38.33 -15.75 4.26
C ASP A 558 -37.63 -17.08 4.59
N GLY A 559 -36.47 -17.00 5.25
CA GLY A 559 -35.68 -18.16 5.67
C GLY A 559 -34.77 -18.77 4.59
N GLN A 560 -34.59 -18.11 3.44
CA GLN A 560 -33.55 -18.45 2.47
C GLN A 560 -32.40 -17.42 2.51
N GLU A 561 -31.21 -17.86 2.11
CA GLU A 561 -30.07 -16.98 1.91
C GLU A 561 -30.07 -16.41 0.49
N LEU A 562 -29.51 -15.21 0.33
CA LEU A 562 -29.25 -14.59 -0.96
C LEU A 562 -28.12 -15.35 -1.65
N ASP A 563 -28.39 -15.97 -2.81
CA ASP A 563 -27.31 -16.43 -3.68
C ASP A 563 -26.57 -15.20 -4.25
N PRO A 564 -25.25 -15.05 -4.05
CA PRO A 564 -24.50 -13.94 -4.64
C PRO A 564 -24.55 -13.90 -6.18
N ASN A 565 -24.91 -15.01 -6.83
CA ASN A 565 -25.10 -15.08 -8.28
C ASN A 565 -26.43 -14.48 -8.77
N ASP A 566 -27.44 -14.31 -7.89
CA ASP A 566 -28.74 -13.68 -8.22
C ASP A 566 -28.69 -12.14 -8.23
N LEU A 567 -27.53 -11.56 -7.90
CA LEU A 567 -27.34 -10.12 -7.81
C LEU A 567 -27.18 -9.46 -9.19
N PRO A 568 -27.56 -8.16 -9.31
CA PRO A 568 -27.44 -7.45 -10.57
C PRO A 568 -25.97 -7.24 -10.96
N THR A 569 -25.55 -7.87 -12.05
CA THR A 569 -24.18 -7.73 -12.60
C THR A 569 -23.87 -6.35 -13.19
N SER A 570 -24.87 -5.45 -13.26
CA SER A 570 -24.68 -4.03 -13.54
C SER A 570 -25.85 -3.19 -13.03
N LEU A 571 -25.61 -1.92 -12.70
CA LEU A 571 -26.65 -0.94 -12.41
C LEU A 571 -26.78 0.13 -13.50
N PRO A 572 -27.98 0.71 -13.72
CA PRO A 572 -28.20 1.78 -14.70
C PRO A 572 -27.68 3.13 -14.18
N GLY A 573 -26.36 3.35 -14.28
CA GLY A 573 -25.69 4.50 -13.64
C GLY A 573 -26.29 5.86 -13.94
N TYR A 574 -26.74 6.08 -15.19
CA TYR A 574 -27.42 7.31 -15.63
C TYR A 574 -28.71 7.67 -14.86
N LEU A 575 -29.37 6.72 -14.18
CA LEU A 575 -30.52 6.99 -13.32
C LEU A 575 -30.11 7.42 -11.92
N ILE A 576 -28.95 6.95 -11.45
CA ILE A 576 -28.53 7.01 -10.05
C ILE A 576 -27.63 8.22 -9.86
N LYS A 577 -28.05 9.13 -8.99
CA LYS A 577 -27.24 10.26 -8.53
C LYS A 577 -26.66 9.96 -7.16
N LEU A 578 -25.35 10.16 -7.03
CA LEU A 578 -24.60 9.96 -5.79
C LEU A 578 -23.91 11.26 -5.37
N LYS A 579 -23.58 11.37 -4.09
CA LYS A 579 -22.71 12.42 -3.52
C LYS A 579 -21.49 11.79 -2.88
N ALA A 580 -20.32 12.39 -3.06
CA ALA A 580 -19.08 11.92 -2.45
C ALA A 580 -18.97 12.43 -1.02
N GLN A 581 -18.58 11.55 -0.09
CA GLN A 581 -18.31 11.85 1.31
C GLN A 581 -16.90 11.41 1.65
N LEU A 582 -16.09 12.34 2.15
CA LEU A 582 -14.78 12.05 2.73
C LEU A 582 -14.96 11.91 4.25
N LYS A 583 -14.53 10.78 4.81
CA LYS A 583 -14.73 10.41 6.21
C LYS A 583 -13.38 10.17 6.91
N LEU A 584 -13.24 10.67 8.14
CA LEU A 584 -12.08 10.46 9.00
C LEU A 584 -12.55 9.70 10.26
N ASP A 585 -12.07 8.48 10.45
CA ASP A 585 -12.58 7.51 11.45
C ASP A 585 -14.11 7.32 11.42
N GLY A 586 -14.72 7.50 10.24
CA GLY A 586 -16.17 7.41 10.01
C GLY A 586 -16.94 8.73 10.13
N GLU A 587 -16.34 9.79 10.68
CA GLU A 587 -16.96 11.12 10.73
C GLU A 587 -16.79 11.84 9.38
N ILE A 588 -17.88 12.38 8.82
CA ILE A 588 -17.84 13.12 7.54
C ILE A 588 -17.11 14.45 7.74
N VAL A 589 -15.95 14.60 7.10
CA VAL A 589 -15.12 15.83 7.13
C VAL A 589 -15.32 16.71 5.90
N ALA A 590 -15.79 16.15 4.78
CA ALA A 590 -16.20 16.90 3.59
C ALA A 590 -17.25 16.12 2.79
N GLU A 591 -18.14 16.83 2.09
CA GLU A 591 -19.16 16.27 1.20
C GLU A 591 -19.27 17.10 -0.09
N SER A 592 -19.49 16.44 -1.24
CA SER A 592 -19.59 17.09 -2.54
C SER A 592 -21.03 17.41 -2.95
N GLY A 593 -21.16 18.11 -4.08
CA GLY A 593 -22.38 18.10 -4.89
C GLY A 593 -22.74 16.71 -5.45
N SER A 594 -23.81 16.67 -6.24
CA SER A 594 -24.35 15.43 -6.82
C SER A 594 -23.76 15.10 -8.20
N PHE A 595 -23.33 13.85 -8.38
CA PHE A 595 -22.77 13.31 -9.62
C PHE A 595 -23.54 12.08 -10.12
N THR A 596 -23.31 11.67 -11.36
CA THR A 596 -23.94 10.48 -11.97
C THR A 596 -23.15 9.23 -11.63
N MET A 597 -23.78 8.14 -11.20
CA MET A 597 -23.05 6.88 -10.98
C MET A 597 -22.36 6.41 -12.27
N GLY A 598 -21.10 5.99 -12.14
CA GLY A 598 -20.22 5.61 -13.25
C GLY A 598 -19.47 6.78 -13.90
N GLN A 599 -19.81 8.04 -13.60
CA GLN A 599 -19.10 9.22 -14.11
C GLN A 599 -17.62 9.20 -13.66
N GLU A 600 -16.71 9.44 -14.60
CA GLU A 600 -15.30 9.71 -14.29
C GLU A 600 -15.17 11.13 -13.72
N LEU A 601 -14.51 11.27 -12.56
CA LEU A 601 -14.12 12.54 -11.94
C LEU A 601 -12.62 12.78 -12.11
N SER A 602 -12.12 13.88 -11.56
CA SER A 602 -10.67 14.05 -11.36
C SER A 602 -10.35 14.31 -9.91
N SER A 603 -9.22 13.80 -9.42
CA SER A 603 -8.72 14.13 -8.08
C SER A 603 -7.24 14.49 -8.07
N ILE A 604 -6.83 15.14 -6.99
CA ILE A 604 -5.43 15.35 -6.65
C ILE A 604 -5.21 14.85 -5.22
N THR A 605 -4.43 13.77 -5.07
CA THR A 605 -3.82 13.43 -3.77
C THR A 605 -2.48 14.16 -3.67
N GLY A 606 -2.15 14.75 -2.53
CA GLY A 606 -0.85 15.38 -2.35
C GLY A 606 -0.27 15.21 -0.96
N ILE A 607 1.06 15.09 -0.90
CA ILE A 607 1.83 15.05 0.34
C ILE A 607 3.04 15.98 0.26
N THR A 608 3.40 16.64 1.36
CA THR A 608 4.59 17.51 1.39
C THR A 608 5.88 16.69 1.35
N ARG A 609 6.80 17.01 0.43
CA ARG A 609 8.10 16.36 0.32
C ARG A 609 9.05 16.83 1.42
N MET A 610 9.94 15.94 1.88
CA MET A 610 10.95 16.30 2.89
C MET A 610 11.90 17.40 2.39
N THR A 611 12.29 17.37 1.12
CA THR A 611 13.12 18.41 0.46
C THR A 611 12.35 19.68 0.08
N GLY A 612 11.08 19.80 0.47
CA GLY A 612 10.21 20.95 0.19
C GLY A 612 9.31 20.79 -1.03
N GLY A 613 8.21 21.54 -1.03
CA GLY A 613 7.15 21.45 -2.04
C GLY A 613 6.18 20.27 -1.80
N TRP A 614 5.34 20.02 -2.79
CA TRP A 614 4.35 18.93 -2.79
C TRP A 614 4.75 17.86 -3.80
N HIS A 615 4.51 16.59 -3.48
CA HIS A 615 4.23 15.57 -4.49
C HIS A 615 2.72 15.62 -4.72
N ASN A 616 2.27 15.63 -5.98
CA ASN A 616 0.86 15.55 -6.34
C ASN A 616 0.66 14.39 -7.32
N ALA A 617 -0.23 13.44 -6.99
CA ALA A 617 -0.73 12.43 -7.91
C ALA A 617 -2.08 12.91 -8.49
N HIS A 618 -2.32 12.67 -9.78
CA HIS A 618 -3.55 13.04 -10.46
C HIS A 618 -4.33 11.77 -10.84
N ASN A 619 -5.48 11.54 -10.22
CA ASN A 619 -6.23 10.29 -10.40
C ASN A 619 -7.62 10.54 -10.99
N LYS A 620 -8.26 9.48 -11.48
CA LYS A 620 -9.55 9.51 -12.18
C LYS A 620 -10.61 8.65 -11.48
N PRO A 621 -11.09 9.05 -10.28
CA PRO A 621 -12.01 8.24 -9.51
C PRO A 621 -13.41 8.17 -10.14
N ILE A 622 -14.04 7.00 -10.10
CA ILE A 622 -15.36 6.76 -10.71
C ILE A 622 -16.45 6.86 -9.65
N VAL A 623 -17.51 7.61 -9.95
CA VAL A 623 -18.63 7.83 -9.03
C VAL A 623 -19.33 6.52 -8.67
N GLY A 624 -19.15 6.09 -7.43
CA GLY A 624 -19.65 4.84 -6.88
C GLY A 624 -18.56 3.95 -6.27
N GLU A 625 -17.29 4.15 -6.64
CA GLU A 625 -16.13 3.46 -6.06
C GLU A 625 -15.95 3.84 -4.58
N PHE A 626 -15.41 2.92 -3.78
CA PHE A 626 -15.09 3.16 -2.37
C PHE A 626 -13.57 3.16 -2.22
N TYR A 627 -12.98 4.17 -1.61
CA TYR A 627 -11.53 4.27 -1.36
C TYR A 627 -11.24 4.24 0.13
N ALA A 628 -10.19 3.50 0.51
CA ALA A 628 -9.46 3.73 1.75
C ALA A 628 -8.06 4.24 1.41
N PHE A 629 -7.65 5.33 2.07
CA PHE A 629 -6.31 5.88 1.93
C PHE A 629 -5.37 5.22 2.94
N GLY A 630 -4.32 4.57 2.46
CA GLY A 630 -3.17 4.23 3.27
C GLY A 630 -2.27 5.45 3.37
N ILE A 631 -2.04 5.95 4.59
CA ILE A 631 -1.13 7.08 4.85
C ILE A 631 -0.08 6.61 5.84
N ASP A 632 1.14 6.44 5.34
CA ASP A 632 2.29 5.99 6.11
C ASP A 632 3.12 7.21 6.53
N LEU A 633 3.27 7.36 7.85
CA LEU A 633 3.91 8.48 8.52
C LEU A 633 5.29 8.11 9.09
N GLN A 634 6.07 7.30 8.37
CA GLN A 634 7.37 6.73 8.78
C GLN A 634 7.31 5.41 9.56
N GLY A 635 6.27 4.62 9.32
CA GLY A 635 6.06 3.32 9.95
C GLY A 635 4.59 3.08 10.26
N ILE A 636 4.05 1.96 9.80
CA ILE A 636 2.78 1.44 10.33
C ILE A 636 3.01 0.84 11.73
N SER A 637 2.23 1.28 12.71
CA SER A 637 2.30 0.77 14.09
C SER A 637 1.55 -0.56 14.23
N ALA A 638 2.04 -1.46 15.09
CA ALA A 638 1.34 -2.70 15.41
C ALA A 638 -0.07 -2.44 15.96
N LYS A 639 -0.24 -1.35 16.72
CA LYS A 639 -1.54 -0.93 17.26
C LYS A 639 -2.51 -0.45 16.15
N GLN A 640 -2.04 0.17 15.07
CA GLN A 640 -2.91 0.49 13.93
C GLN A 640 -3.48 -0.78 13.28
N LEU A 641 -2.61 -1.79 13.08
CA LEU A 641 -2.99 -3.10 12.55
C LEU A 641 -3.95 -3.86 13.49
N GLU A 642 -3.64 -3.91 14.79
CA GLU A 642 -4.51 -4.52 15.80
C GLU A 642 -5.87 -3.81 15.85
N THR A 643 -5.90 -2.48 15.78
CA THR A 643 -7.16 -1.70 15.83
C THR A 643 -8.06 -2.00 14.63
N VAL A 644 -7.52 -2.07 13.40
CA VAL A 644 -8.34 -2.44 12.23
C VAL A 644 -8.79 -3.91 12.31
N LYS A 645 -7.91 -4.82 12.75
CA LYS A 645 -8.24 -6.23 12.99
C LYS A 645 -9.37 -6.38 14.00
N THR A 646 -9.30 -5.74 15.17
CA THR A 646 -10.37 -5.76 16.18
C THR A 646 -11.68 -5.19 15.65
N ARG A 647 -11.66 -4.12 14.85
CA ARG A 647 -12.90 -3.61 14.21
C ARG A 647 -13.51 -4.63 13.25
N MET A 648 -12.68 -5.29 12.43
CA MET A 648 -13.12 -6.35 11.52
C MET A 648 -13.64 -7.59 12.26
N GLU A 649 -13.03 -7.97 13.40
CA GLU A 649 -13.51 -9.04 14.29
C GLU A 649 -14.85 -8.68 14.95
N ILE A 650 -15.05 -7.42 15.38
CA ILE A 650 -16.35 -6.95 15.91
C ILE A 650 -17.43 -6.99 14.81
N VAL A 651 -17.09 -6.56 13.59
CA VAL A 651 -18.01 -6.63 12.43
C VAL A 651 -18.33 -8.09 12.10
N LYS A 652 -17.35 -8.99 12.08
CA LYS A 652 -17.53 -10.44 11.95
C LYS A 652 -18.53 -10.97 12.97
N THR A 653 -18.27 -10.80 14.27
CA THR A 653 -19.15 -11.32 15.34
C THR A 653 -20.55 -10.74 15.30
N LYS A 654 -20.70 -9.46 14.99
CA LYS A 654 -22.01 -8.85 14.75
C LYS A 654 -22.77 -9.58 13.64
N LEU A 655 -22.12 -9.82 12.51
CA LEU A 655 -22.76 -10.43 11.37
C LEU A 655 -23.04 -11.93 11.56
N GLU A 656 -22.14 -12.67 12.19
CA GLU A 656 -22.36 -14.07 12.61
C GLU A 656 -23.59 -14.20 13.53
N ALA A 657 -23.74 -13.26 14.46
CA ALA A 657 -24.88 -13.20 15.37
C ALA A 657 -26.17 -12.65 14.73
N GLN A 658 -26.16 -12.35 13.43
CA GLN A 658 -27.24 -11.65 12.72
C GLN A 658 -27.64 -10.30 13.36
N GLN A 659 -26.67 -9.62 13.97
CA GLN A 659 -26.80 -8.33 14.65
C GLN A 659 -26.28 -7.20 13.77
N PHE A 660 -27.20 -6.54 13.08
CA PHE A 660 -26.81 -5.59 12.03
C PHE A 660 -26.84 -4.12 12.45
N GLU A 661 -27.39 -3.84 13.63
CA GLU A 661 -27.54 -2.49 14.14
C GLU A 661 -26.16 -1.82 14.31
N GLY A 662 -26.03 -0.62 13.74
CA GLY A 662 -24.77 0.13 13.74
C GLY A 662 -23.66 -0.44 12.85
N LEU A 663 -23.96 -1.36 11.93
CA LEU A 663 -23.07 -1.65 10.81
C LEU A 663 -23.17 -0.55 9.75
N THR A 664 -22.05 -0.19 9.13
CA THR A 664 -21.97 0.85 8.10
C THR A 664 -21.11 0.38 6.92
N LYS A 665 -21.36 0.94 5.73
CA LYS A 665 -20.53 0.74 4.52
C LYS A 665 -19.04 0.97 4.82
N ASP A 666 -18.75 1.99 5.62
CA ASP A 666 -17.40 2.41 6.01
C ASP A 666 -16.74 1.47 7.03
N GLY A 667 -17.51 0.88 7.96
CA GLY A 667 -17.01 -0.17 8.87
C GLY A 667 -16.84 -1.54 8.22
N ILE A 668 -17.49 -1.80 7.08
CA ILE A 668 -17.41 -3.07 6.34
C ILE A 668 -16.34 -2.97 5.26
N ILE A 669 -16.60 -2.18 4.21
CA ILE A 669 -15.72 -2.06 3.03
C ILE A 669 -14.51 -1.20 3.36
N GLY A 670 -14.70 -0.12 4.13
CA GLY A 670 -13.64 0.81 4.49
C GLY A 670 -12.55 0.20 5.39
N ASP A 671 -12.91 -0.58 6.42
CA ASP A 671 -11.91 -1.29 7.23
C ASP A 671 -11.13 -2.34 6.44
N MET A 672 -11.82 -3.11 5.59
CA MET A 672 -11.19 -4.16 4.79
C MET A 672 -10.20 -3.59 3.75
N LEU A 673 -10.56 -2.52 3.03
CA LEU A 673 -9.64 -1.82 2.13
C LEU A 673 -8.50 -1.12 2.89
N TYR A 674 -8.79 -0.53 4.05
CA TYR A 674 -7.78 0.11 4.90
C TYR A 674 -6.78 -0.91 5.47
N ALA A 675 -7.23 -2.12 5.83
CA ALA A 675 -6.35 -3.22 6.21
C ALA A 675 -5.39 -3.59 5.08
N GLY A 676 -5.87 -3.64 3.82
CA GLY A 676 -5.03 -3.84 2.63
C GLY A 676 -3.96 -2.74 2.49
N ALA A 677 -4.39 -1.47 2.58
CA ALA A 677 -3.49 -0.33 2.47
C ALA A 677 -2.43 -0.27 3.60
N LEU A 678 -2.81 -0.58 4.85
CA LEU A 678 -1.86 -0.71 5.96
C LEU A 678 -0.91 -1.90 5.79
N SER A 679 -1.41 -3.05 5.32
CA SER A 679 -0.59 -4.25 5.10
C SER A 679 0.46 -4.03 4.03
N TYR A 680 0.12 -3.30 2.97
CA TYR A 680 1.06 -2.87 1.93
C TYR A 680 2.23 -2.05 2.50
N PHE A 681 1.94 -1.00 3.27
CA PHE A 681 3.00 -0.16 3.84
C PHE A 681 3.80 -0.91 4.91
N ALA A 682 3.15 -1.70 5.77
CA ALA A 682 3.82 -2.53 6.78
C ALA A 682 4.81 -3.54 6.16
N ALA A 683 4.42 -4.24 5.08
CA ALA A 683 5.30 -5.17 4.38
C ALA A 683 6.51 -4.46 3.75
N ASN A 684 6.30 -3.28 3.17
CA ASN A 684 7.39 -2.45 2.67
C ASN A 684 8.32 -1.96 3.79
N ASP A 685 7.80 -1.55 4.94
CA ASP A 685 8.60 -1.06 6.07
C ASP A 685 9.43 -2.17 6.72
N VAL A 686 8.93 -3.40 6.77
CA VAL A 686 9.72 -4.58 7.14
C VAL A 686 10.89 -4.78 6.19
N ASN A 687 10.66 -4.65 4.88
CA ASN A 687 11.74 -4.73 3.88
C ASN A 687 12.79 -3.62 4.06
N LEU A 688 12.39 -2.37 4.36
CA LEU A 688 13.35 -1.29 4.66
C LEU A 688 14.14 -1.55 5.96
N LYS A 689 13.48 -2.07 7.00
CA LYS A 689 14.13 -2.45 8.27
C LYS A 689 15.12 -3.60 8.08
N MET A 690 14.79 -4.60 7.26
CA MET A 690 15.70 -5.69 6.89
C MET A 690 16.91 -5.17 6.10
N LEU A 691 16.69 -4.26 5.14
CA LEU A 691 17.75 -3.63 4.38
C LEU A 691 18.74 -2.86 5.27
N ASN A 692 18.24 -2.15 6.29
CA ASN A 692 19.07 -1.40 7.24
C ASN A 692 20.02 -2.30 8.06
N LYS A 693 19.61 -3.53 8.38
CA LYS A 693 20.48 -4.52 9.05
C LYS A 693 21.61 -4.99 8.11
N GLY A 694 21.33 -5.10 6.81
CA GLY A 694 22.32 -5.50 5.80
C GLY A 694 23.54 -4.58 5.67
N LYS A 695 24.65 -5.12 5.14
CA LYS A 695 25.94 -4.41 5.04
C LYS A 695 26.01 -3.29 3.97
N GLN A 696 25.04 -3.20 3.04
CA GLN A 696 25.19 -2.41 1.80
C GLN A 696 24.60 -0.99 1.83
N ALA A 697 23.41 -0.78 2.39
CA ALA A 697 22.68 0.48 2.30
C ALA A 697 21.81 0.75 3.53
N LEU A 698 21.26 1.96 3.58
CA LEU A 698 20.23 2.38 4.52
C LEU A 698 19.04 2.91 3.74
N ALA A 699 17.84 2.65 4.25
CA ALA A 699 16.59 3.21 3.78
C ALA A 699 15.66 3.59 4.95
N TYR A 700 15.01 4.74 4.84
CA TYR A 700 14.07 5.26 5.84
C TYR A 700 12.81 5.77 5.14
N ARG A 701 11.65 5.24 5.55
CA ARG A 701 10.34 5.71 5.09
C ARG A 701 10.19 7.21 5.29
N GLN A 702 9.75 7.89 4.23
CA GLN A 702 9.23 9.25 4.28
C GLN A 702 7.69 9.19 4.16
N PRO A 703 6.96 10.26 4.56
CA PRO A 703 5.54 10.37 4.36
C PRO A 703 5.09 9.88 2.98
N SER A 704 4.26 8.84 2.98
CA SER A 704 3.82 8.11 1.80
C SER A 704 2.30 7.94 1.83
N ALA A 705 1.69 7.87 0.66
CA ALA A 705 0.25 7.73 0.51
C ALA A 705 -0.10 6.90 -0.73
N GLY A 706 -1.23 6.20 -0.64
CA GLY A 706 -1.83 5.46 -1.75
C GLY A 706 -3.24 5.03 -1.37
N THR A 707 -3.94 4.38 -2.29
CA THR A 707 -5.31 3.93 -2.07
C THR A 707 -5.48 2.44 -2.38
N PHE A 708 -6.34 1.80 -1.59
CA PHE A 708 -7.03 0.58 -1.97
C PHE A 708 -8.48 0.97 -2.22
N SER A 709 -9.03 0.60 -3.37
CA SER A 709 -10.41 0.94 -3.75
C SER A 709 -11.19 -0.23 -4.30
N THR A 710 -12.51 -0.17 -4.25
CA THR A 710 -13.31 -0.94 -5.22
C THR A 710 -13.10 -0.34 -6.62
N SER A 711 -13.26 -1.17 -7.66
CA SER A 711 -13.06 -0.79 -9.05
C SER A 711 -14.39 -0.93 -9.81
N LEU A 712 -14.81 0.12 -10.53
CA LEU A 712 -16.01 0.12 -11.36
C LEU A 712 -15.65 0.15 -12.85
N ASP A 713 -16.43 -0.59 -13.66
CA ASP A 713 -16.39 -0.58 -15.13
C ASP A 713 -17.69 0.06 -15.69
N PRO A 714 -17.69 1.37 -16.00
CA PRO A 714 -18.82 2.07 -16.58
C PRO A 714 -18.86 1.94 -18.12
N ILE A 715 -19.90 1.28 -18.63
CA ILE A 715 -20.14 1.14 -20.08
C ILE A 715 -20.94 2.35 -20.59
N TYR A 716 -20.24 3.18 -21.35
CA TYR A 716 -20.79 4.40 -21.94
C TYR A 716 -21.51 4.18 -23.27
N SER A 717 -22.42 5.09 -23.59
CA SER A 717 -22.93 5.27 -24.96
C SER A 717 -23.27 6.75 -25.17
N PHE A 718 -22.46 7.44 -25.99
CA PHE A 718 -22.51 8.90 -26.18
C PHE A 718 -22.51 9.70 -24.86
N GLY A 719 -21.52 9.47 -24.00
CA GLY A 719 -21.37 10.14 -22.70
C GLY A 719 -22.37 9.71 -21.61
N VAL A 720 -23.29 8.77 -21.89
CA VAL A 720 -24.25 8.27 -20.89
C VAL A 720 -23.75 6.94 -20.29
N PRO A 721 -23.51 6.84 -18.96
CA PRO A 721 -23.13 5.58 -18.31
C PRO A 721 -24.36 4.66 -18.20
N ARG A 722 -24.57 3.81 -19.22
CA ARG A 722 -25.77 2.97 -19.33
C ARG A 722 -25.78 1.79 -18.37
N GLN A 723 -24.60 1.23 -18.11
CA GLN A 723 -24.36 0.11 -17.21
C GLN A 723 -23.10 0.43 -16.41
N VAL A 724 -23.12 0.23 -15.10
CA VAL A 724 -21.96 0.37 -14.22
C VAL A 724 -21.80 -0.94 -13.48
N LYS A 725 -20.63 -1.55 -13.61
CA LYS A 725 -20.31 -2.88 -13.08
C LYS A 725 -19.25 -2.77 -12.01
N MET A 726 -19.24 -3.70 -11.06
CA MET A 726 -18.05 -3.92 -10.22
C MET A 726 -17.08 -4.82 -11.01
N SER A 727 -15.82 -4.40 -11.11
CA SER A 727 -14.76 -5.17 -11.78
C SER A 727 -13.81 -5.85 -10.81
N GLY A 728 -13.65 -5.31 -9.59
CA GLY A 728 -12.81 -5.90 -8.54
C GLY A 728 -12.30 -4.88 -7.53
N ILE A 729 -11.03 -5.01 -7.15
CA ILE A 729 -10.31 -4.07 -6.27
C ILE A 729 -9.14 -3.46 -7.05
N ARG A 730 -8.87 -2.17 -6.85
CA ARG A 730 -7.70 -1.48 -7.38
C ARG A 730 -6.78 -1.06 -6.24
N VAL A 731 -5.48 -1.15 -6.49
CA VAL A 731 -4.40 -0.60 -5.67
C VAL A 731 -3.72 0.47 -6.50
N ASP A 732 -3.62 1.70 -5.99
CA ASP A 732 -2.96 2.82 -6.68
C ASP A 732 -2.08 3.59 -5.68
N MET A 733 -0.76 3.54 -5.91
CA MET A 733 0.25 4.05 -4.98
C MET A 733 0.73 5.43 -5.43
N ASP A 734 -0.01 6.45 -5.00
CA ASP A 734 0.23 7.87 -5.31
C ASP A 734 1.67 8.32 -5.03
N THR A 735 2.26 7.93 -3.89
CA THR A 735 3.60 8.34 -3.49
C THR A 735 4.18 7.42 -2.43
N VAL A 736 5.25 6.71 -2.78
CA VAL A 736 6.00 5.80 -1.89
C VAL A 736 7.43 6.34 -1.77
N ALA A 737 7.64 7.21 -0.79
CA ALA A 737 8.86 8.00 -0.64
C ALA A 737 9.79 7.41 0.44
N GLN A 738 11.10 7.53 0.22
CA GLN A 738 12.13 7.07 1.16
C GLN A 738 13.45 7.82 0.99
N SER A 739 14.13 8.11 2.11
CA SER A 739 15.58 8.36 2.07
C SER A 739 16.26 7.03 1.81
N LEU A 740 17.19 6.93 0.86
CA LEU A 740 17.91 5.71 0.54
C LEU A 740 19.31 6.03 0.02
N TRP A 741 20.34 5.43 0.65
CA TRP A 741 21.73 5.57 0.21
C TRP A 741 22.60 4.40 0.65
N SER A 742 23.71 4.17 -0.05
CA SER A 742 24.69 3.14 0.30
C SER A 742 25.55 3.54 1.50
N LYS A 743 25.86 2.57 2.38
CA LYS A 743 26.64 2.81 3.61
C LYS A 743 28.06 3.31 3.30
N ASN A 744 28.63 2.91 2.17
CA ASN A 744 29.96 3.29 1.69
C ASN A 744 29.98 4.50 0.73
N ASN A 745 28.83 5.15 0.45
CA ASN A 745 28.69 6.24 -0.51
C ASN A 745 28.95 5.87 -2.00
N ASP A 746 28.76 4.61 -2.38
CA ASP A 746 28.69 4.18 -3.78
C ASP A 746 27.29 4.44 -4.38
N VAL A 747 27.22 5.33 -5.38
CA VAL A 747 25.98 5.70 -6.09
C VAL A 747 25.39 4.52 -6.87
N GLN A 748 26.21 3.63 -7.44
CA GLN A 748 25.73 2.50 -8.23
C GLN A 748 25.08 1.43 -7.34
N ILE A 749 25.59 1.25 -6.12
CA ILE A 749 24.93 0.41 -5.10
C ILE A 749 23.59 1.06 -4.69
N ALA A 750 23.56 2.37 -4.40
CA ALA A 750 22.34 3.07 -4.03
C ALA A 750 21.25 2.96 -5.12
N ASN A 751 21.59 3.24 -6.38
CA ASN A 751 20.63 3.20 -7.49
C ASN A 751 20.13 1.79 -7.80
N ARG A 752 20.98 0.75 -7.64
CA ARG A 752 20.56 -0.65 -7.79
C ARG A 752 19.57 -1.06 -6.71
N ILE A 753 19.86 -0.70 -5.46
CA ILE A 753 19.00 -0.99 -4.31
C ILE A 753 17.69 -0.20 -4.38
N GLY A 754 17.72 1.06 -4.82
CA GLY A 754 16.50 1.86 -5.04
C GLY A 754 15.53 1.18 -6.01
N LYS A 755 16.05 0.67 -7.14
CA LYS A 755 15.26 -0.14 -8.10
C LYS A 755 14.73 -1.42 -7.48
N GLN A 756 15.55 -2.15 -6.72
CA GLN A 756 15.13 -3.37 -6.03
C GLN A 756 13.96 -3.09 -5.07
N VAL A 757 14.05 -2.02 -4.26
CA VAL A 757 12.97 -1.65 -3.35
C VAL A 757 11.71 -1.31 -4.14
N GLY A 758 11.78 -0.49 -5.19
CA GLY A 758 10.59 -0.18 -6.00
C GLY A 758 9.96 -1.41 -6.67
N MET A 759 10.75 -2.35 -7.19
CA MET A 759 10.24 -3.61 -7.75
C MET A 759 9.56 -4.48 -6.70
N MET A 760 10.14 -4.57 -5.51
CA MET A 760 9.54 -5.25 -4.36
C MET A 760 8.25 -4.56 -3.89
N SER A 761 8.22 -3.23 -3.87
CA SER A 761 7.01 -2.47 -3.58
C SER A 761 5.91 -2.73 -4.62
N SER A 762 6.26 -2.90 -5.90
CA SER A 762 5.29 -3.29 -6.93
C SER A 762 4.88 -4.77 -6.87
N ALA A 763 5.70 -5.65 -6.29
CA ALA A 763 5.27 -7.01 -5.99
C ALA A 763 4.17 -7.02 -4.92
N TRP A 764 4.30 -6.21 -3.87
CA TRP A 764 3.26 -6.08 -2.84
C TRP A 764 1.91 -5.56 -3.36
N GLU A 765 1.89 -4.83 -4.48
CA GLU A 765 0.64 -4.31 -5.08
C GLU A 765 -0.30 -5.43 -5.53
N HIS A 766 0.21 -6.54 -6.09
CA HIS A 766 -0.61 -7.70 -6.43
C HIS A 766 -0.69 -8.71 -5.28
N ARG A 767 0.40 -8.86 -4.52
CA ARG A 767 0.51 -9.90 -3.50
C ARG A 767 -0.42 -9.68 -2.30
N ILE A 768 -0.58 -8.44 -1.84
CA ILE A 768 -1.47 -8.12 -0.72
C ILE A 768 -2.94 -8.39 -1.08
N PRO A 769 -3.49 -7.94 -2.24
CA PRO A 769 -4.81 -8.36 -2.69
C PRO A 769 -4.98 -9.89 -2.79
N GLU A 770 -4.02 -10.61 -3.36
CA GLU A 770 -4.11 -12.08 -3.44
C GLU A 770 -4.14 -12.76 -2.06
N MET A 771 -3.34 -12.27 -1.10
CA MET A 771 -3.36 -12.80 0.28
C MET A 771 -4.66 -12.50 1.03
N LEU A 772 -5.34 -11.39 0.71
CA LEU A 772 -6.56 -10.96 1.39
C LEU A 772 -7.84 -11.46 0.71
N PHE A 773 -7.80 -11.74 -0.60
CA PHE A 773 -8.96 -11.99 -1.43
C PHE A 773 -8.87 -13.24 -2.32
N THR A 774 -7.92 -14.17 -2.10
CA THR A 774 -7.86 -15.44 -2.85
C THR A 774 -7.75 -16.65 -1.93
N ASN A 775 -8.47 -17.73 -2.24
CA ASN A 775 -8.36 -19.04 -1.58
C ASN A 775 -8.78 -20.20 -2.50
N GLU A 776 -8.67 -21.45 -2.05
CA GLU A 776 -9.01 -22.65 -2.82
C GLU A 776 -10.49 -22.71 -3.25
N GLU A 777 -11.40 -22.20 -2.43
CA GLU A 777 -12.85 -22.15 -2.72
C GLU A 777 -13.24 -20.93 -3.58
N ASN A 778 -12.41 -19.89 -3.58
CA ASN A 778 -12.65 -18.60 -4.22
C ASN A 778 -11.37 -18.11 -4.92
N PRO A 779 -11.05 -18.65 -6.11
CA PRO A 779 -9.86 -18.24 -6.86
C PRO A 779 -9.99 -16.81 -7.39
N GLY A 780 -8.85 -16.14 -7.48
CA GLY A 780 -8.72 -14.79 -8.02
C GLY A 780 -7.26 -14.39 -8.18
N GLU A 781 -7.00 -13.49 -9.12
CA GLU A 781 -5.65 -13.05 -9.49
C GLU A 781 -5.54 -11.53 -9.37
N ALA A 782 -4.39 -11.03 -8.93
CA ALA A 782 -4.06 -9.62 -9.12
C ALA A 782 -2.95 -9.45 -10.18
N VAL A 783 -2.86 -8.28 -10.78
CA VAL A 783 -1.82 -7.93 -11.74
C VAL A 783 -1.16 -6.61 -11.35
N SER A 784 0.16 -6.62 -11.14
CA SER A 784 0.97 -5.41 -11.00
C SER A 784 1.97 -5.29 -12.14
N ALA A 785 2.67 -4.15 -12.25
CA ALA A 785 3.63 -3.92 -13.32
C ALA A 785 4.72 -5.02 -13.40
N VAL A 786 5.26 -5.42 -12.24
CA VAL A 786 6.29 -6.47 -12.18
C VAL A 786 5.74 -7.86 -12.49
N LYS A 787 4.54 -8.22 -12.00
CA LYS A 787 3.91 -9.51 -12.32
C LYS A 787 3.54 -9.60 -13.80
N ALA A 788 3.04 -8.52 -14.40
CA ALA A 788 2.70 -8.49 -15.83
C ALA A 788 3.95 -8.62 -16.73
N LEU A 789 5.06 -7.96 -16.40
CA LEU A 789 6.33 -8.15 -17.11
C LEU A 789 6.82 -9.61 -16.99
N ALA A 790 6.59 -10.25 -15.85
CA ALA A 790 7.00 -11.63 -15.65
C ALA A 790 6.16 -12.65 -16.42
N ILE A 791 4.83 -12.47 -16.46
CA ILE A 791 3.93 -13.26 -17.31
C ILE A 791 4.31 -13.09 -18.78
N ALA A 792 4.53 -11.85 -19.24
CA ALA A 792 4.96 -11.60 -20.63
C ALA A 792 6.28 -12.31 -20.97
N SER A 793 7.25 -12.34 -20.06
CA SER A 793 8.49 -13.10 -20.26
C SER A 793 8.28 -14.62 -20.22
N ALA A 794 7.33 -15.12 -19.43
CA ALA A 794 6.99 -16.55 -19.36
C ALA A 794 6.31 -17.04 -20.65
N GLU A 795 5.49 -16.19 -21.27
CA GLU A 795 4.95 -16.36 -22.62
C GLU A 795 6.02 -16.24 -23.73
N GLY A 796 7.27 -15.94 -23.38
CA GLY A 796 8.38 -15.79 -24.33
C GLY A 796 8.37 -14.46 -25.10
N GLN A 797 7.58 -13.47 -24.68
CA GLN A 797 7.58 -12.16 -25.32
C GLN A 797 8.93 -11.43 -25.16
N ARG A 798 9.19 -10.49 -26.07
CA ARG A 798 10.32 -9.55 -25.93
C ARG A 798 10.00 -8.50 -24.88
N ILE A 799 10.89 -8.36 -23.91
CA ILE A 799 10.90 -7.27 -22.95
C ILE A 799 11.90 -6.22 -23.45
N TYR A 800 11.41 -5.04 -23.80
CA TYR A 800 12.19 -3.93 -24.32
C TYR A 800 12.63 -3.00 -23.20
N GLN A 801 13.86 -2.49 -23.30
CA GLN A 801 14.31 -1.31 -22.57
C GLN A 801 14.32 -0.11 -23.52
N VAL A 802 13.41 0.83 -23.29
CA VAL A 802 13.19 2.01 -24.12
C VAL A 802 13.95 3.20 -23.56
N THR A 803 14.73 3.84 -24.43
CA THR A 803 15.60 4.99 -24.14
C THR A 803 15.49 6.01 -25.27
N SER A 804 16.02 7.21 -25.09
CA SER A 804 15.95 8.28 -26.10
C SER A 804 16.70 7.94 -27.39
N LYS A 805 17.51 6.87 -27.38
CA LYS A 805 18.25 6.34 -28.53
C LYS A 805 17.43 5.40 -29.41
N ASN A 806 16.56 4.57 -28.82
CA ASN A 806 15.81 3.52 -29.55
C ASN A 806 14.28 3.72 -29.56
N VAL A 807 13.72 4.70 -28.83
CA VAL A 807 12.27 4.94 -28.74
C VAL A 807 11.55 5.00 -30.10
N ASN A 808 12.12 5.69 -31.09
CA ASN A 808 11.54 5.80 -32.44
C ASN A 808 11.53 4.48 -33.23
N ALA A 809 12.40 3.52 -32.89
CA ALA A 809 12.43 2.19 -33.49
C ALA A 809 11.54 1.20 -32.73
N VAL A 810 11.45 1.35 -31.40
CA VAL A 810 10.71 0.43 -30.53
C VAL A 810 9.20 0.70 -30.50
N LEU A 811 8.75 1.94 -30.31
CA LEU A 811 7.30 2.24 -30.18
C LEU A 811 6.43 1.74 -31.36
N PRO A 812 6.89 1.74 -32.63
CA PRO A 812 6.14 1.15 -33.74
C PRO A 812 5.95 -0.37 -33.66
N VAL A 813 6.86 -1.12 -33.02
CA VAL A 813 6.81 -2.59 -32.93
C VAL A 813 6.14 -3.13 -31.66
N LEU A 814 5.79 -2.25 -30.71
CA LEU A 814 4.98 -2.62 -29.54
C LEU A 814 3.49 -2.68 -29.93
N ASN A 815 2.83 -3.81 -29.68
CA ASN A 815 1.40 -4.00 -29.86
C ASN A 815 0.65 -3.73 -28.54
N ILE A 816 0.72 -2.48 -28.12
CA ILE A 816 0.16 -1.93 -26.86
C ILE A 816 -0.63 -0.65 -27.16
N SER A 817 -1.41 -0.17 -26.19
CA SER A 817 -2.25 1.03 -26.37
C SER A 817 -1.44 2.30 -26.67
N SER A 818 -2.02 3.25 -27.40
CA SER A 818 -1.35 4.52 -27.73
C SER A 818 -1.04 5.34 -26.49
N GLU A 819 -1.94 5.31 -25.50
CA GLU A 819 -1.80 6.03 -24.24
C GLU A 819 -0.50 5.62 -23.49
N VAL A 820 -0.19 4.31 -23.44
CA VAL A 820 1.07 3.82 -22.85
C VAL A 820 2.29 4.20 -23.68
N LYS A 821 2.18 4.23 -25.02
CA LYS A 821 3.29 4.66 -25.90
C LYS A 821 3.63 6.14 -25.70
N ASP A 822 2.62 6.98 -25.54
CA ASP A 822 2.78 8.42 -25.33
C ASP A 822 3.44 8.71 -23.97
N GLU A 823 3.07 7.99 -22.91
CA GLU A 823 3.76 8.10 -21.61
C GLU A 823 5.22 7.64 -21.66
N ILE A 824 5.51 6.52 -22.33
CA ILE A 824 6.89 6.06 -22.55
C ILE A 824 7.68 7.12 -23.32
N LEU A 825 7.11 7.70 -24.38
CA LEU A 825 7.74 8.74 -25.18
C LEU A 825 8.06 9.99 -24.34
N ALA A 826 7.08 10.50 -23.58
CA ALA A 826 7.24 11.67 -22.72
C ALA A 826 8.28 11.45 -21.62
N SER A 827 8.26 10.27 -20.98
CA SER A 827 9.19 9.90 -19.91
C SER A 827 10.62 9.79 -20.41
N VAL A 828 10.80 9.14 -21.56
CA VAL A 828 12.10 8.98 -22.20
C VAL A 828 12.65 10.32 -22.70
N ALA A 829 11.79 11.26 -23.12
CA ALA A 829 12.20 12.61 -23.52
C ALA A 829 12.82 13.42 -22.37
N VAL A 830 12.42 13.16 -21.11
CA VAL A 830 13.03 13.77 -19.91
C VAL A 830 14.13 12.90 -19.26
N GLY A 831 14.66 11.93 -20.01
CA GLY A 831 15.83 11.14 -19.61
C GLY A 831 15.53 9.92 -18.73
N LYS A 832 14.27 9.53 -18.56
CA LYS A 832 13.93 8.25 -17.92
C LYS A 832 14.20 7.07 -18.85
N VAL A 833 14.20 5.87 -18.30
CA VAL A 833 14.31 4.60 -19.03
C VAL A 833 13.05 3.79 -18.76
N ALA A 834 12.37 3.32 -19.81
CA ALA A 834 11.19 2.48 -19.67
C ALA A 834 11.51 0.99 -19.90
N THR A 835 10.83 0.09 -19.20
CA THR A 835 10.84 -1.36 -19.42
C THR A 835 9.42 -1.82 -19.72
N VAL A 836 9.17 -2.50 -20.85
CA VAL A 836 7.81 -2.87 -21.32
C VAL A 836 7.83 -4.15 -22.18
N SER A 837 6.74 -4.93 -22.16
CA SER A 837 6.58 -6.11 -23.03
C SER A 837 6.17 -5.73 -24.47
N GLN A 838 6.41 -6.64 -25.42
CA GLN A 838 6.08 -6.41 -26.83
C GLN A 838 4.57 -6.29 -27.09
N ASN A 839 3.76 -7.11 -26.43
CA ASN A 839 2.30 -7.16 -26.60
C ASN A 839 1.64 -7.13 -25.23
N ASN A 840 0.32 -6.90 -25.24
CA ASN A 840 -0.53 -7.16 -24.09
C ASN A 840 -0.46 -8.63 -23.65
N ILE A 841 -0.61 -8.87 -22.34
CA ILE A 841 -0.93 -10.15 -21.71
C ILE A 841 -2.40 -10.14 -21.25
N THR A 842 -2.89 -11.27 -20.73
CA THR A 842 -4.19 -11.36 -20.05
C THR A 842 -4.04 -11.99 -18.67
N VAL A 843 -4.66 -11.39 -17.65
CA VAL A 843 -4.72 -11.88 -16.26
C VAL A 843 -6.17 -11.74 -15.80
N GLY A 844 -6.81 -12.83 -15.40
CA GLY A 844 -8.27 -12.88 -15.23
C GLY A 844 -9.03 -12.25 -16.42
N SER A 845 -9.76 -11.16 -16.16
CA SER A 845 -10.51 -10.39 -17.16
C SER A 845 -9.79 -9.13 -17.68
N TRP A 846 -8.58 -8.83 -17.22
CA TRP A 846 -7.79 -7.67 -17.65
C TRP A 846 -6.84 -8.05 -18.77
N THR A 847 -6.68 -7.15 -19.74
CA THR A 847 -5.78 -7.30 -20.88
C THR A 847 -5.00 -6.01 -21.08
N GLY A 848 -3.68 -6.08 -21.02
CA GLY A 848 -2.82 -4.91 -21.07
C GLY A 848 -1.35 -5.25 -20.85
N VAL A 849 -0.52 -4.25 -20.55
CA VAL A 849 0.90 -4.41 -20.20
C VAL A 849 1.22 -3.81 -18.85
N GLY A 850 2.15 -4.45 -18.15
CA GLY A 850 2.93 -3.81 -17.09
C GLY A 850 4.16 -3.13 -17.68
N TYR A 851 4.50 -1.96 -17.15
CA TYR A 851 5.69 -1.22 -17.56
C TYR A 851 6.28 -0.44 -16.38
N ILE A 852 7.60 -0.25 -16.43
CA ILE A 852 8.37 0.44 -15.40
C ILE A 852 9.02 1.66 -16.04
N ILE A 853 8.84 2.84 -15.47
CA ILE A 853 9.54 4.07 -15.87
C ILE A 853 10.51 4.44 -14.75
N ALA A 854 11.81 4.23 -14.98
CA ALA A 854 12.85 4.37 -13.96
C ALA A 854 13.72 5.61 -14.20
N ASP A 855 14.12 6.25 -13.11
CA ASP A 855 15.19 7.25 -13.08
C ASP A 855 16.55 6.53 -12.94
N PRO A 856 17.44 6.62 -13.95
CA PRO A 856 18.74 5.96 -13.89
C PRO A 856 19.71 6.59 -12.87
N ASP A 857 19.50 7.86 -12.51
CA ASP A 857 20.39 8.64 -11.66
C ASP A 857 20.09 8.49 -10.17
N THR A 858 18.85 8.12 -9.80
CA THR A 858 18.41 7.97 -8.39
C THR A 858 17.91 6.58 -8.03
N GLY A 859 17.55 5.74 -9.02
CA GLY A 859 16.86 4.48 -8.79
C GLY A 859 15.37 4.61 -8.43
N ALA A 860 14.81 5.83 -8.46
CA ALA A 860 13.37 6.07 -8.35
C ALA A 860 12.60 5.48 -9.55
N GLY A 861 11.30 5.25 -9.40
CA GLY A 861 10.48 4.64 -10.46
C GLY A 861 8.98 4.92 -10.39
N ALA A 862 8.30 4.70 -11.50
CA ALA A 862 6.87 4.45 -11.58
C ALA A 862 6.66 3.03 -12.10
N TYR A 863 5.78 2.27 -11.45
CA TYR A 863 5.44 0.89 -11.77
C TYR A 863 3.96 0.90 -12.14
N ARG A 864 3.66 0.78 -13.44
CA ARG A 864 2.35 1.10 -14.01
C ARG A 864 1.79 -0.09 -14.78
N ILE A 865 0.46 -0.19 -14.80
CA ILE A 865 -0.29 -1.12 -15.64
C ILE A 865 -1.15 -0.34 -16.66
N SER A 866 -1.48 -0.95 -17.80
CA SER A 866 -2.47 -0.38 -18.72
C SER A 866 -3.79 -0.06 -18.00
N GLY A 867 -4.27 1.16 -18.19
CA GLY A 867 -5.29 1.79 -17.34
C GLY A 867 -4.72 2.98 -16.54
N GLY A 868 -3.40 3.00 -16.33
CA GLY A 868 -2.65 4.15 -15.83
C GLY A 868 -2.58 4.26 -14.30
N ALA A 869 -3.05 3.25 -13.58
CA ALA A 869 -2.79 3.08 -12.16
C ALA A 869 -1.28 2.86 -11.91
N ASN A 870 -0.75 3.49 -10.86
CA ASN A 870 0.56 3.19 -10.30
C ASN A 870 0.41 2.04 -9.29
N GLY A 871 0.00 0.87 -9.79
CA GLY A 871 -0.29 -0.25 -8.91
C GLY A 871 -0.87 -1.47 -9.61
N ALA A 872 -1.95 -2.00 -9.04
CA ALA A 872 -2.50 -3.29 -9.42
C ALA A 872 -4.03 -3.29 -9.49
N ASP A 873 -4.58 -4.11 -10.40
CA ASP A 873 -5.99 -4.49 -10.38
C ASP A 873 -6.10 -5.96 -9.91
N TYR A 874 -7.04 -6.24 -8.99
CA TYR A 874 -7.42 -7.58 -8.53
C TYR A 874 -8.75 -7.99 -9.17
N LEU A 875 -8.78 -9.22 -9.70
CA LEU A 875 -9.79 -9.74 -10.61
C LEU A 875 -10.09 -11.20 -10.22
N GLY A 876 -11.26 -11.46 -9.66
CA GLY A 876 -11.59 -12.77 -9.13
C GLY A 876 -13.05 -12.90 -8.73
N PHE A 877 -13.40 -14.06 -8.16
CA PHE A 877 -14.76 -14.41 -7.76
C PHE A 877 -15.42 -13.32 -6.88
N PHE A 878 -14.65 -12.67 -6.02
CA PHE A 878 -15.14 -11.60 -5.14
C PHE A 878 -15.60 -10.32 -5.86
N ALA A 879 -15.37 -10.11 -7.16
CA ALA A 879 -15.91 -8.94 -7.87
C ALA A 879 -17.45 -8.87 -7.81
N GLY A 880 -18.13 -10.02 -7.93
CA GLY A 880 -19.58 -10.13 -7.72
C GLY A 880 -19.99 -9.90 -6.27
N TYR A 881 -19.16 -10.36 -5.33
CA TYR A 881 -19.39 -10.16 -3.90
C TYR A 881 -19.16 -8.70 -3.45
N PHE A 882 -18.23 -7.97 -4.06
CA PHE A 882 -18.09 -6.53 -3.85
C PHE A 882 -19.22 -5.73 -4.48
N ALA A 883 -19.79 -6.19 -5.60
CA ALA A 883 -21.06 -5.67 -6.08
C ALA A 883 -22.17 -5.89 -5.03
N ALA A 884 -22.29 -7.11 -4.48
CA ALA A 884 -23.23 -7.44 -3.39
C ALA A 884 -23.11 -6.47 -2.22
N LEU A 885 -21.92 -6.38 -1.62
CA LEU A 885 -21.66 -5.57 -0.45
C LEU A 885 -21.88 -4.08 -0.71
N THR A 886 -21.47 -3.58 -1.87
CA THR A 886 -21.65 -2.16 -2.21
C THR A 886 -23.13 -1.82 -2.42
N ILE A 887 -23.89 -2.70 -3.07
CA ILE A 887 -25.33 -2.52 -3.35
C ILE A 887 -26.16 -2.66 -2.06
N VAL A 888 -25.93 -3.71 -1.26
CA VAL A 888 -26.62 -3.92 0.03
C VAL A 888 -26.28 -2.81 1.03
N ALA A 889 -25.04 -2.30 1.04
CA ALA A 889 -24.64 -1.21 1.93
C ALA A 889 -25.24 0.17 1.57
N PHE A 890 -25.86 0.33 0.40
CA PHE A 890 -26.67 1.52 0.10
C PHE A 890 -28.05 1.50 0.79
N ILE A 891 -28.47 0.35 1.33
CA ILE A 891 -29.89 0.03 1.56
C ILE A 891 -30.23 -0.23 3.03
N VAL A 892 -29.33 -0.80 3.85
CA VAL A 892 -29.69 -1.22 5.22
C VAL A 892 -28.67 -0.85 6.30
N PRO A 893 -29.10 -0.29 7.46
CA PRO A 893 -28.43 -0.45 8.74
C PRO A 893 -28.74 -1.86 9.34
N GLY A 894 -28.62 -2.92 8.53
CA GLY A 894 -29.45 -4.12 8.66
C GLY A 894 -29.04 -5.37 7.84
N GLY A 895 -27.74 -5.58 7.58
CA GLY A 895 -27.28 -6.59 6.61
C GLY A 895 -27.06 -8.04 7.07
N VAL A 896 -28.10 -8.89 7.06
CA VAL A 896 -28.11 -10.20 6.33
C VAL A 896 -26.72 -10.78 5.99
N PHE A 897 -26.21 -10.26 4.88
CA PHE A 897 -25.46 -11.05 3.92
C PHE A 897 -23.95 -10.84 3.93
N VAL A 898 -23.43 -10.17 4.95
CA VAL A 898 -21.99 -9.83 5.03
C VAL A 898 -21.22 -10.84 5.90
N GLY A 899 -21.92 -11.63 6.73
CA GLY A 899 -21.30 -12.42 7.81
C GLY A 899 -20.39 -13.56 7.37
N MET A 900 -20.76 -14.30 6.33
CA MET A 900 -19.98 -15.47 5.91
C MET A 900 -18.64 -15.09 5.24
N PHE A 901 -18.58 -13.93 4.60
CA PHE A 901 -17.33 -13.38 4.05
C PHE A 901 -16.40 -12.86 5.16
N PHE A 902 -16.95 -12.23 6.20
CA PHE A 902 -16.15 -11.75 7.34
C PHE A 902 -15.75 -12.90 8.28
N LEU A 903 -16.58 -13.94 8.43
CA LEU A 903 -16.23 -15.22 9.06
C LEU A 903 -14.90 -15.73 8.51
N TRP A 904 -14.79 -15.77 7.18
CA TRP A 904 -13.62 -16.23 6.44
C TRP A 904 -12.41 -15.29 6.60
N ILE A 905 -12.54 -13.99 6.31
CA ILE A 905 -11.44 -13.02 6.45
C ILE A 905 -10.85 -13.02 7.87
N ALA A 906 -11.70 -13.06 8.90
CA ALA A 906 -11.22 -13.06 10.29
C ALA A 906 -10.63 -14.41 10.74
N LEU A 907 -10.79 -15.52 9.99
CA LEU A 907 -9.99 -16.73 10.20
C LEU A 907 -8.57 -16.53 9.66
N CYS A 908 -8.41 -15.90 8.49
CA CYS A 908 -7.10 -15.51 7.96
C CYS A 908 -6.38 -14.49 8.87
N PHE A 909 -7.08 -13.47 9.38
CA PHE A 909 -6.49 -12.51 10.33
C PHE A 909 -6.25 -13.08 11.73
N ALA A 910 -7.02 -14.07 12.19
CA ALA A 910 -6.71 -14.78 13.44
C ALA A 910 -5.42 -15.61 13.31
N ALA A 911 -5.15 -16.19 12.13
CA ALA A 911 -3.88 -16.86 11.84
C ALA A 911 -2.70 -15.88 11.76
N LEU A 912 -2.89 -14.70 11.15
CA LEU A 912 -1.85 -13.66 11.03
C LEU A 912 -1.59 -12.90 12.34
N GLY A 913 -2.61 -12.67 13.17
CA GLY A 913 -2.45 -11.92 14.43
C GLY A 913 -1.85 -12.75 15.56
N ASN A 914 -2.25 -14.02 15.71
CA ASN A 914 -1.66 -14.91 16.72
C ASN A 914 -0.19 -15.26 16.40
N THR A 915 0.21 -15.17 15.13
CA THR A 915 1.61 -15.34 14.73
C THR A 915 2.41 -14.04 14.95
N TRP A 916 1.83 -12.87 14.71
CA TRP A 916 2.47 -11.59 15.05
C TRP A 916 2.70 -11.42 16.56
N ALA A 917 1.74 -11.82 17.39
CA ALA A 917 1.83 -11.77 18.85
C ALA A 917 2.91 -12.71 19.45
N TYR A 918 3.47 -13.62 18.66
CA TYR A 918 4.57 -14.52 19.05
C TYR A 918 5.93 -14.12 18.45
N ILE A 919 5.99 -13.10 17.59
CA ILE A 919 7.23 -12.63 16.94
C ILE A 919 7.90 -11.48 17.72
N ASP A 920 7.19 -10.86 18.66
CA ASP A 920 7.72 -9.80 19.55
C ASP A 920 8.61 -10.34 20.70
N ASP A 921 8.73 -11.66 20.87
CA ASP A 921 9.63 -12.30 21.84
C ASP A 921 10.45 -13.46 21.23
N GLU A 922 11.59 -13.75 21.85
CA GLU A 922 12.75 -14.45 21.27
C GLU A 922 12.64 -15.99 21.19
N TYR A 923 11.58 -16.58 20.57
CA TYR A 923 11.43 -18.06 20.50
C TYR A 923 10.88 -18.69 19.19
N ASP A 924 11.79 -19.37 18.49
CA ASP A 924 11.67 -20.67 17.78
C ASP A 924 10.58 -20.92 16.71
N VAL A 925 11.02 -20.93 15.44
CA VAL A 925 10.21 -21.17 14.22
C VAL A 925 9.71 -22.63 14.09
N LEU A 926 10.33 -23.60 14.77
CA LEU A 926 9.85 -24.99 14.76
C LEU A 926 8.55 -25.17 15.54
N PHE A 927 8.33 -24.36 16.58
CA PHE A 927 7.07 -24.35 17.34
C PHE A 927 5.91 -23.78 16.49
N PHE A 928 6.20 -22.76 15.68
CA PHE A 928 5.27 -22.17 14.70
C PHE A 928 4.77 -23.22 13.69
N GLN A 929 5.66 -24.02 13.08
CA GLN A 929 5.25 -25.06 12.13
C GLN A 929 4.40 -26.16 12.79
N ALA A 930 4.74 -26.57 14.02
CA ALA A 930 3.98 -27.56 14.78
C ALA A 930 2.57 -27.05 15.18
N LEU A 931 2.46 -25.78 15.59
CA LEU A 931 1.18 -25.14 15.89
C LEU A 931 0.30 -25.02 14.65
N CYS A 932 0.84 -24.54 13.52
CA CYS A 932 0.09 -24.46 12.26
C CYS A 932 -0.45 -25.85 11.83
N GLY A 933 0.38 -26.89 11.92
CA GLY A 933 -0.06 -28.27 11.64
C GLY A 933 -1.17 -28.76 12.58
N ALA A 934 -1.08 -28.45 13.87
CA ALA A 934 -2.10 -28.82 14.85
C ALA A 934 -3.43 -28.05 14.66
N TYR A 935 -3.38 -26.77 14.32
CA TYR A 935 -4.56 -25.96 14.03
C TYR A 935 -5.26 -26.37 12.73
N ILE A 936 -4.50 -26.69 11.67
CA ILE A 936 -5.05 -27.25 10.42
C ILE A 936 -5.74 -28.59 10.70
N ALA A 937 -5.13 -29.46 11.51
CA ALA A 937 -5.75 -30.73 11.90
C ALA A 937 -7.05 -30.52 12.71
N LEU A 938 -7.09 -29.57 13.64
CA LEU A 938 -8.30 -29.25 14.42
C LEU A 938 -9.43 -28.68 13.53
N ALA A 939 -9.11 -27.76 12.62
CA ALA A 939 -10.08 -27.20 11.68
C ALA A 939 -10.69 -28.28 10.76
N LEU A 940 -9.85 -29.18 10.23
CA LEU A 940 -10.32 -30.34 9.45
C LEU A 940 -11.23 -31.26 10.28
N PHE A 941 -10.95 -31.45 11.57
CA PHE A 941 -11.80 -32.25 12.47
C PHE A 941 -13.15 -31.59 12.78
N GLU A 942 -13.23 -30.26 12.93
CA GLU A 942 -14.51 -29.55 13.08
C GLU A 942 -15.35 -29.63 11.81
N ILE A 943 -14.75 -29.44 10.63
CA ILE A 943 -15.42 -29.58 9.33
C ILE A 943 -15.99 -31.01 9.18
N ILE A 944 -15.22 -32.05 9.51
CA ILE A 944 -15.70 -33.43 9.50
C ILE A 944 -16.84 -33.64 10.51
N GLY A 945 -16.77 -33.03 11.70
CA GLY A 945 -17.84 -33.06 12.70
C GLY A 945 -19.16 -32.44 12.20
N ILE A 946 -19.08 -31.31 11.51
CA ILE A 946 -20.21 -30.61 10.89
C ILE A 946 -20.81 -31.47 9.77
N VAL A 947 -19.98 -32.04 8.88
CA VAL A 947 -20.43 -32.93 7.80
C VAL A 947 -21.11 -34.19 8.36
N MET A 948 -20.65 -34.75 9.48
CA MET A 948 -21.31 -35.87 10.14
C MET A 948 -22.65 -35.49 10.82
N MET A 949 -22.78 -34.27 11.35
CA MET A 949 -24.07 -33.76 11.87
C MET A 949 -25.15 -33.70 10.76
N PHE A 950 -24.78 -33.23 9.56
CA PHE A 950 -25.71 -33.16 8.43
C PHE A 950 -26.14 -34.54 7.88
N HIS A 951 -25.45 -35.63 8.22
CA HIS A 951 -25.75 -36.99 7.74
C HIS A 951 -26.43 -37.91 8.77
N GLY A 952 -26.89 -37.38 9.91
CA GLY A 952 -27.86 -38.06 10.78
C GLY A 952 -27.35 -39.28 11.56
N PHE A 953 -26.04 -39.40 11.81
CA PHE A 953 -25.51 -40.45 12.69
C PHE A 953 -25.77 -40.16 14.18
N LEU A 954 -26.16 -41.21 14.93
CA LEU A 954 -26.65 -41.12 16.31
C LEU A 954 -25.64 -40.51 17.31
N ALA A 955 -26.19 -39.73 18.24
CA ALA A 955 -25.51 -38.74 19.10
C ALA A 955 -24.60 -39.28 20.23
N ALA A 956 -23.86 -40.37 20.01
CA ALA A 956 -22.90 -40.93 20.98
C ALA A 956 -21.45 -41.01 20.45
N ALA A 957 -21.24 -41.02 19.13
CA ALA A 957 -19.91 -41.06 18.54
C ALA A 957 -19.05 -39.79 18.78
N PRO A 958 -19.59 -38.55 18.71
CA PRO A 958 -18.77 -37.34 18.85
C PRO A 958 -18.07 -37.25 20.21
N PHE A 959 -18.76 -37.57 21.30
CA PHE A 959 -18.18 -37.55 22.66
C PHE A 959 -17.07 -38.58 22.86
N LEU A 960 -17.19 -39.77 22.26
CA LEU A 960 -16.14 -40.80 22.29
C LEU A 960 -14.91 -40.38 21.49
N PHE A 961 -15.09 -39.71 20.35
CA PHE A 961 -13.98 -39.14 19.57
C PHE A 961 -13.35 -37.92 20.24
N TYR A 962 -14.14 -37.04 20.87
CA TYR A 962 -13.61 -35.89 21.64
C TYR A 962 -12.81 -36.37 22.87
N ALA A 963 -13.28 -37.40 23.57
CA ALA A 963 -12.52 -38.03 24.65
C ALA A 963 -11.22 -38.68 24.13
N LEU A 964 -11.27 -39.38 22.99
CA LEU A 964 -10.08 -39.96 22.36
C LEU A 964 -9.08 -38.88 21.91
N ALA A 965 -9.56 -37.75 21.39
CA ALA A 965 -8.75 -36.60 21.00
C ALA A 965 -8.10 -35.92 22.21
N ILE A 966 -8.83 -35.75 23.32
CA ILE A 966 -8.27 -35.25 24.59
C ILE A 966 -7.22 -36.22 25.15
N VAL A 967 -7.44 -37.54 25.05
CA VAL A 967 -6.47 -38.56 25.47
C VAL A 967 -5.24 -38.58 24.55
N LEU A 968 -5.41 -38.44 23.24
CA LEU A 968 -4.30 -38.33 22.28
C LEU A 968 -3.51 -37.03 22.46
N PHE A 969 -4.19 -35.90 22.69
CA PHE A 969 -3.57 -34.61 23.00
C PHE A 969 -2.83 -34.68 24.34
N ALA A 970 -3.41 -35.28 25.38
CA ALA A 970 -2.71 -35.52 26.64
C ALA A 970 -1.52 -36.48 26.47
N TYR A 971 -1.61 -37.47 25.58
CA TYR A 971 -0.52 -38.40 25.28
C TYR A 971 0.62 -37.73 24.49
N THR A 972 0.32 -36.89 23.50
CA THR A 972 1.35 -36.11 22.78
C THR A 972 1.96 -35.04 23.69
N TYR A 973 1.15 -34.35 24.50
CA TYR A 973 1.61 -33.36 25.48
C TYR A 973 2.50 -33.97 26.56
N THR A 974 2.14 -35.14 27.10
CA THR A 974 3.00 -35.88 28.06
C THR A 974 4.22 -36.53 27.41
N SER A 975 4.16 -36.89 26.13
CA SER A 975 5.33 -37.35 25.36
C SER A 975 6.30 -36.21 25.04
N PHE A 976 5.78 -35.01 24.80
CA PHE A 976 6.57 -33.78 24.57
C PHE A 976 7.27 -33.33 25.86
N LEU A 977 6.56 -33.34 27.00
CA LEU A 977 7.15 -33.15 28.34
C LEU A 977 8.08 -34.31 28.77
N GLY A 978 8.12 -35.41 28.03
CA GLY A 978 8.97 -36.58 28.29
C GLY A 978 10.41 -36.44 27.77
N TYR A 979 10.70 -35.49 26.88
CA TYR A 979 12.04 -35.26 26.34
C TYR A 979 12.81 -34.21 27.17
N THR A 980 13.45 -34.68 28.25
CA THR A 980 14.53 -33.93 28.91
C THR A 980 15.89 -34.56 28.58
N PRO A 981 16.82 -33.84 27.92
CA PRO A 981 18.22 -34.25 27.86
C PRO A 981 18.81 -34.28 29.27
N CYS A 982 19.52 -35.36 29.60
CA CYS A 982 19.97 -35.59 30.98
C CYS A 982 21.14 -34.66 31.38
N THR A 983 21.08 -34.09 32.59
CA THR A 983 22.25 -33.55 33.30
C THR A 983 22.53 -34.35 34.59
N PRO A 984 23.79 -34.75 34.87
CA PRO A 984 24.15 -35.51 36.08
C PRO A 984 24.30 -34.62 37.34
N PRO A 985 24.31 -35.21 38.57
CA PRO A 985 23.73 -34.56 39.75
C PRO A 985 24.69 -33.86 40.72
N GLY A 986 24.16 -32.92 41.52
CA GLY A 986 24.89 -32.15 42.54
C GLY A 986 24.13 -31.79 43.85
N ILE A 987 23.98 -32.78 44.74
CA ILE A 987 24.13 -32.69 46.22
C ILE A 987 23.22 -31.74 47.07
N THR A 988 22.26 -32.37 47.79
CA THR A 988 21.66 -32.07 49.14
C THR A 988 20.91 -30.74 49.40
N LEU A 989 19.73 -30.73 50.06
CA LEU A 989 19.60 -31.01 51.51
C LEU A 989 18.16 -31.36 52.02
N LEU A 990 18.04 -32.46 52.79
CA LEU A 990 17.10 -32.82 53.90
C LEU A 990 15.67 -32.18 53.98
N TRP A 991 14.54 -32.90 54.09
CA TRP A 991 14.10 -33.81 55.19
C TRP A 991 12.92 -34.69 54.67
N LYS A 992 12.93 -36.04 54.71
CA LYS A 992 12.74 -36.97 55.85
C LYS A 992 11.27 -37.17 56.29
N ILE A 993 10.68 -38.34 55.97
CA ILE A 993 10.08 -39.35 56.91
C ILE A 993 9.34 -40.48 56.14
N ARG A 994 9.75 -41.75 56.41
CA ARG A 994 8.99 -43.04 56.53
C ARG A 994 7.78 -43.30 55.60
N ARG A 995 7.47 -44.49 55.08
CA ARG A 995 7.87 -45.94 55.25
C ARG A 995 7.10 -46.74 54.16
N LEU A 996 7.17 -48.07 53.93
CA LEU A 996 7.91 -49.24 54.45
C LEU A 996 7.87 -50.33 53.33
N SER A 997 8.97 -51.05 53.07
CA SER A 997 9.05 -52.48 52.60
C SER A 997 8.30 -52.95 51.33
N LEU A 998 8.73 -54.00 50.61
CA LEU A 998 9.93 -54.85 50.60
C LEU A 998 10.01 -55.52 49.19
N GLU A 999 11.13 -56.17 48.93
CA GLU A 999 11.41 -57.30 48.01
C GLU A 999 10.19 -58.02 47.35
N SER A 1000 10.25 -58.62 46.14
CA SER A 1000 11.40 -59.25 45.48
C SER A 1000 11.16 -59.56 43.97
N ASN A 1001 12.26 -59.67 43.21
CA ASN A 1001 12.59 -60.71 42.21
C ASN A 1001 11.64 -61.24 41.10
N GLN A 1002 12.32 -61.57 39.98
CA GLN A 1002 12.04 -62.58 38.93
C GLN A 1002 11.26 -62.22 37.64
N LYS A 1003 12.06 -62.17 36.56
CA LYS A 1003 11.80 -62.45 35.13
C LYS A 1003 11.53 -63.97 34.89
N PRO A 1004 11.18 -64.45 33.66
CA PRO A 1004 10.39 -63.86 32.55
C PRO A 1004 9.48 -64.89 31.77
N THR A 1005 9.00 -64.47 30.59
CA THR A 1005 8.71 -65.25 29.33
C THR A 1005 7.36 -65.95 29.04
N TYR A 1006 6.68 -65.41 28.01
CA TYR A 1006 5.86 -65.99 26.92
C TYR A 1006 4.83 -67.13 27.13
N HIS A 1007 3.57 -66.91 26.71
CA HIS A 1007 3.03 -67.52 25.47
C HIS A 1007 1.68 -66.95 24.95
N ILE A 1008 1.62 -66.83 23.62
CA ILE A 1008 0.53 -66.65 22.65
C ILE A 1008 -0.81 -67.38 22.98
N ARG A 1009 -2.00 -66.74 22.84
CA ARG A 1009 -2.97 -66.95 21.71
C ARG A 1009 -4.25 -66.08 21.73
N GLU A 1010 -4.64 -65.69 20.51
CA GLU A 1010 -5.83 -65.03 19.93
C GLU A 1010 -7.26 -65.04 20.56
N ARG A 1011 -7.98 -63.95 20.22
CA ARG A 1011 -9.43 -63.74 19.93
C ARG A 1011 -10.46 -63.58 21.06
N GLY A 1012 -11.21 -62.47 20.97
CA GLY A 1012 -12.60 -62.38 21.46
C GLY A 1012 -12.99 -61.02 22.06
N ALA A 1013 -13.73 -60.20 21.30
CA ALA A 1013 -14.41 -58.97 21.74
C ALA A 1013 -15.36 -59.22 22.96
N VAL A 1014 -15.85 -58.24 23.76
CA VAL A 1014 -16.54 -56.97 23.42
C VAL A 1014 -16.63 -56.06 24.71
N CYS A 1015 -16.51 -54.72 24.58
CA CYS A 1015 -16.98 -53.62 25.48
C CYS A 1015 -16.54 -53.53 26.99
N VAL A 1016 -15.82 -52.48 27.44
CA VAL A 1016 -16.27 -51.12 27.95
C VAL A 1016 -16.52 -51.08 29.49
N PRO A 1017 -16.16 -50.02 30.25
CA PRO A 1017 -15.02 -49.07 30.17
C PRO A 1017 -14.32 -48.83 31.56
N VAL A 1018 -13.19 -48.10 31.58
CA VAL A 1018 -12.96 -46.87 32.40
C VAL A 1018 -11.94 -46.03 31.64
#